data_AF-A0A961APU8-F1
#
_entry.id   AF-A0A961APU8-F1
#
_cell.length_a   1.000
_cell.length_b   1.000
_cell.length_c   1.000
_cell.angle_alpha   90.00
_cell.angle_beta   90.00
_cell.angle_gamma   90.00
#
_symmetry.space_group_name_H-M   'P 1'
#
loop_
_entity.id
_entity.type
_entity.pdbx_description
1 polymer ?
#
loop_
_entity_poly.entity_id
_entity_poly.type
_entity_poly.pdbx_seq_one_letter_code
_entity_poly.pdbx_strand_id
1 'polypeptide(L)'
;GEELESELIKIGAEHSLLKSEMESLAEVVKKAVDAASPLWRDDFHDFLTVQMVRMAPRYYYNSSGMLQQLGTEKAASIVDRFQSTEATRPHAQKVWKDAISGVIGKEAFVAREKVIAEENRNHEEAVQRFLDGFFKENGTRNGESANDITGEVLKAITPDSDSKELSESLQKLAEKAVDAHLQAAREDTAFVLRRTLEDRWTGFASMFPPMEFHQSKIWRDGLKEVLSPGQLTQWNEASETKRKKEEEKFSNILTTMEGRQRSEFEELIDEEMHRVIETTKLEEPQSENLKKAAKVAVDTCLEKWSEAGLNIFRRLPRSSRETVIEANRFHFATTGIEPTELPAWTEALEKTLTPSQQAAWQAEQALWEEEESKRIAEAIENTADSYKPQFEASFDPRIADVIGSLNLEEDRAKAVRTAGEKAIEQSLDNWKKRAREWLDTLSDEQRRNYTEQGRVPLGFDDSDEAQNQPAWKEVFETILTEDERKLWETWQRNREERRRGALSGLIVAEIEEWVGIDPQQWEKIANVCSEQAEVLGVQFDEQHFYMSVADIARALRALDSKKIKQILDETQWTRWEKAIAMLESRGHSRSQNAKIPEPPKQAGAMYVENAITEVLYHRNREVTEENLLRTVSEIEVCGKAAQLTPEIVSQLETAAKGAIEVVTNRWDSDYTRFVRQRVRGADAQTIHRQLAGTSNYRTRMENPLDSNLWKNNLKWKLTPSQLELWKEASEKRSQRRNAAIAAMIGSFFESRFGLNADQAIAFDQKLERSLETYGPDIEMMFGSYDSPWYLQYYSIGTPVMGIPEKELKEILNKDQFDLWESMFRQNAANYWDNVERYHDQRVKSENADQKKGEKDS
;
A
#
# COMPACT_ATOMS: atom_id res chain seq x y z
N GLY A 1 -17.05 44.30 -17.34
CA GLY A 1 -16.10 44.45 -18.47
C GLY A 1 -14.68 44.45 -17.95
N GLU A 2 -14.07 45.61 -17.80
CA GLU A 2 -12.71 45.77 -17.24
C GLU A 2 -12.56 45.17 -15.82
N GLU A 3 -13.60 45.27 -14.98
CA GLU A 3 -13.61 44.67 -13.64
C GLU A 3 -13.57 43.13 -13.67
N LEU A 4 -14.25 42.52 -14.64
CA LEU A 4 -14.28 41.06 -14.84
C LEU A 4 -12.97 40.55 -15.47
N GLU A 5 -12.42 41.32 -16.41
CA GLU A 5 -11.11 41.07 -17.00
C GLU A 5 -10.02 41.12 -15.90
N SER A 6 -10.07 42.13 -15.03
CA SER A 6 -9.16 42.28 -13.89
C SER A 6 -9.28 41.13 -12.89
N GLU A 7 -10.50 40.67 -12.58
CA GLU A 7 -10.72 39.51 -11.69
C GLU A 7 -10.22 38.21 -12.32
N LEU A 8 -10.44 37.98 -13.62
CA LEU A 8 -9.92 36.79 -14.32
C LEU A 8 -8.38 36.79 -14.39
N ILE A 9 -7.76 37.94 -14.68
CA ILE A 9 -6.31 38.08 -14.67
C ILE A 9 -5.74 37.84 -13.26
N LYS A 10 -6.44 38.29 -12.22
CA LYS A 10 -6.05 38.06 -10.83
C LYS A 10 -6.14 36.58 -10.43
N ILE A 11 -7.22 35.90 -10.80
CA ILE A 11 -7.38 34.44 -10.62
C ILE A 11 -6.26 33.68 -11.36
N GLY A 12 -5.94 34.10 -12.59
CA GLY A 12 -4.81 33.55 -13.36
C GLY A 12 -3.44 33.82 -12.72
N ALA A 13 -3.25 34.95 -12.04
CA ALA A 13 -2.01 35.29 -11.36
C ALA A 13 -1.82 34.50 -10.06
N GLU A 14 -2.91 34.15 -9.36
CA GLU A 14 -2.92 33.35 -8.13
C GLU A 14 -2.70 31.84 -8.42
N HIS A 15 -2.96 31.40 -9.66
CA HIS A 15 -2.73 30.02 -10.11
C HIS A 15 -1.78 29.97 -11.31
N SER A 16 -0.48 29.77 -11.06
CA SER A 16 0.59 29.85 -12.06
C SER A 16 0.40 28.96 -13.30
N LEU A 17 -0.33 27.84 -13.17
CA LEU A 17 -0.66 26.92 -14.25
C LEU A 17 -1.82 27.40 -15.16
N LEU A 18 -2.63 28.36 -14.71
CA LEU A 18 -3.86 28.82 -15.38
C LEU A 18 -3.76 30.25 -15.94
N LYS A 19 -2.62 30.92 -15.71
CA LYS A 19 -2.44 32.34 -16.04
C LYS A 19 -2.75 32.68 -17.49
N SER A 20 -2.20 31.92 -18.45
CA SER A 20 -2.37 32.21 -19.88
C SER A 20 -3.80 31.95 -20.39
N GLU A 21 -4.50 31.00 -19.78
CA GLU A 21 -5.86 30.61 -20.12
C GLU A 21 -6.87 31.65 -19.63
N MET A 22 -6.69 32.12 -18.39
CA MET A 22 -7.54 33.18 -17.83
C MET A 22 -7.29 34.54 -18.48
N GLU A 23 -6.05 34.88 -18.83
CA GLU A 23 -5.71 36.09 -19.60
C GLU A 23 -6.36 36.05 -21.01
N SER A 24 -6.36 34.87 -21.67
CA SER A 24 -7.00 34.70 -22.98
C SER A 24 -8.52 34.78 -22.90
N LEU A 25 -9.12 34.18 -21.87
CA LEU A 25 -10.56 34.24 -21.63
C LEU A 25 -11.02 35.67 -21.32
N ALA A 26 -10.24 36.40 -20.51
CA ALA A 26 -10.50 37.79 -20.14
C ALA A 26 -10.54 38.70 -21.39
N GLU A 27 -9.58 38.54 -22.30
CA GLU A 27 -9.52 39.29 -23.57
C GLU A 27 -10.69 38.98 -24.51
N VAL A 28 -11.14 37.72 -24.57
CA VAL A 28 -12.30 37.31 -25.38
C VAL A 28 -13.60 37.91 -24.82
N VAL A 29 -13.77 37.87 -23.49
CA VAL A 29 -14.96 38.43 -22.83
C VAL A 29 -15.01 39.95 -23.01
N LYS A 30 -13.87 40.64 -22.88
CA LYS A 30 -13.76 42.08 -23.13
C LYS A 30 -14.24 42.45 -24.54
N LYS A 31 -13.72 41.77 -25.57
CA LYS A 31 -14.11 42.01 -26.98
C LYS A 31 -15.60 41.75 -27.23
N ALA A 32 -16.17 40.73 -26.60
CA ALA A 32 -17.58 40.42 -26.73
C ALA A 32 -18.49 41.49 -26.08
N VAL A 33 -18.09 42.02 -24.92
CA VAL A 33 -18.81 43.09 -24.23
C VAL A 33 -18.69 44.42 -24.96
N ASP A 34 -17.51 44.72 -25.52
CA ASP A 34 -17.28 45.95 -26.27
C ASP A 34 -18.05 45.99 -27.58
N ALA A 35 -18.19 44.85 -28.26
CA ALA A 35 -18.95 44.69 -29.50
C ALA A 35 -20.48 44.67 -29.30
N ALA A 36 -20.97 44.49 -28.07
CA ALA A 36 -22.39 44.52 -27.76
C ALA A 36 -22.95 45.95 -27.85
N SER A 37 -24.12 46.10 -28.48
CA SER A 37 -24.84 47.38 -28.57
C SER A 37 -25.07 47.98 -27.17
N PRO A 38 -24.97 49.32 -26.98
CA PRO A 38 -25.10 49.94 -25.66
C PRO A 38 -26.41 49.64 -24.92
N LEU A 39 -27.48 49.31 -25.66
CA LEU A 39 -28.79 48.97 -25.10
C LEU A 39 -28.84 47.58 -24.44
N TRP A 40 -27.84 46.73 -24.66
CA TRP A 40 -27.84 45.32 -24.23
C TRP A 40 -26.60 44.93 -23.43
N ARG A 41 -25.71 45.88 -23.15
CA ARG A 41 -24.42 45.60 -22.48
C ARG A 41 -24.60 44.97 -21.11
N ASP A 42 -25.55 45.47 -20.32
CA ASP A 42 -25.76 45.00 -18.95
C ASP A 42 -26.45 43.63 -18.93
N ASP A 43 -27.46 43.41 -19.77
CA ASP A 43 -28.12 42.09 -19.91
C ASP A 43 -27.18 41.02 -20.49
N PHE A 44 -26.30 41.40 -21.41
CA PHE A 44 -25.30 40.51 -22.00
C PHE A 44 -24.17 40.17 -21.02
N HIS A 45 -23.77 41.13 -20.18
CA HIS A 45 -22.82 40.94 -19.09
C HIS A 45 -23.36 39.93 -18.06
N ASP A 46 -24.60 40.16 -17.59
CA ASP A 46 -25.28 39.29 -16.63
C ASP A 46 -25.50 37.87 -17.20
N PHE A 47 -25.82 37.75 -18.49
CA PHE A 47 -25.91 36.47 -19.17
C PHE A 47 -24.57 35.73 -19.24
N LEU A 48 -23.47 36.42 -19.58
CA LEU A 48 -22.14 35.83 -19.64
C LEU A 48 -21.68 35.33 -18.27
N THR A 49 -21.94 36.10 -17.21
CA THR A 49 -21.67 35.69 -15.83
C THR A 49 -22.43 34.40 -15.47
N VAL A 50 -23.71 34.30 -15.85
CA VAL A 50 -24.54 33.09 -15.61
C VAL A 50 -24.06 31.89 -16.43
N GLN A 51 -23.63 32.08 -17.67
CA GLN A 51 -23.12 30.97 -18.49
C GLN A 51 -21.74 30.49 -18.01
N MET A 52 -20.87 31.38 -17.56
CA MET A 52 -19.58 31.01 -16.96
C MET A 52 -19.78 30.21 -15.67
N VAL A 53 -20.70 30.65 -14.81
CA VAL A 53 -21.15 29.92 -13.62
C VAL A 53 -21.68 28.52 -13.95
N ARG A 54 -22.37 28.35 -15.08
CA ARG A 54 -22.91 27.05 -15.53
C ARG A 54 -21.91 26.15 -16.22
N MET A 55 -20.85 26.69 -16.83
CA MET A 55 -19.83 25.90 -17.52
C MET A 55 -18.73 25.41 -16.57
N ALA A 56 -18.48 26.13 -15.46
CA ALA A 56 -17.47 25.78 -14.45
C ALA A 56 -17.58 24.33 -13.88
N PRO A 57 -18.77 23.74 -13.64
CA PRO A 57 -18.89 22.38 -13.10
C PRO A 57 -18.58 21.27 -14.11
N ARG A 58 -18.57 21.55 -15.42
CA ARG A 58 -18.40 20.52 -16.47
C ARG A 58 -16.95 20.19 -16.80
N TYR A 59 -15.98 20.87 -16.19
CA TYR A 59 -14.56 20.75 -16.53
C TYR A 59 -13.61 20.52 -15.34
N TYR A 60 -14.09 20.49 -14.09
CA TYR A 60 -13.22 20.37 -12.93
C TYR A 60 -13.81 19.51 -11.81
N TYR A 61 -12.99 18.57 -11.31
CA TYR A 61 -13.16 17.99 -9.98
C TYR A 61 -12.94 19.12 -8.95
N ASN A 62 -13.94 19.36 -8.11
CA ASN A 62 -14.02 20.41 -7.08
C ASN A 62 -14.50 21.80 -7.56
N SER A 63 -15.79 21.86 -7.93
CA SER A 63 -16.46 23.07 -8.42
C SER A 63 -17.11 23.95 -7.32
N SER A 64 -16.92 23.65 -6.03
CA SER A 64 -17.57 24.39 -4.94
C SER A 64 -16.95 25.77 -4.65
N GLY A 65 -15.64 25.94 -4.90
CA GLY A 65 -14.89 27.16 -4.56
C GLY A 65 -15.16 28.36 -5.48
N MET A 66 -15.29 28.16 -6.80
CA MET A 66 -15.54 29.26 -7.76
C MET A 66 -16.97 29.83 -7.64
N LEU A 67 -17.94 29.02 -7.25
CA LEU A 67 -19.32 29.48 -7.02
C LEU A 67 -19.47 30.28 -5.73
N GLN A 68 -18.54 30.12 -4.78
CA GLN A 68 -18.59 30.77 -3.47
C GLN A 68 -18.09 32.23 -3.49
N GLN A 69 -17.27 32.63 -4.47
CA GLN A 69 -16.77 34.01 -4.58
C GLN A 69 -17.74 34.97 -5.29
N LEU A 70 -18.68 34.44 -6.11
CA LEU A 70 -19.78 35.23 -6.67
C LEU A 70 -20.97 35.18 -5.72
N GLY A 71 -20.98 36.07 -4.72
CA GLY A 71 -22.01 36.15 -3.67
C GLY A 71 -23.42 35.75 -4.14
N THR A 72 -23.96 34.71 -3.52
CA THR A 72 -25.15 33.95 -3.94
C THR A 72 -26.40 34.81 -4.14
N GLU A 73 -26.55 35.93 -3.42
CA GLU A 73 -27.66 36.88 -3.61
C GLU A 73 -27.59 37.63 -4.94
N LYS A 74 -26.39 37.99 -5.42
CA LYS A 74 -26.23 38.72 -6.68
C LYS A 74 -26.48 37.79 -7.87
N ALA A 75 -25.97 36.56 -7.79
CA ALA A 75 -26.23 35.51 -8.77
C ALA A 75 -27.73 35.12 -8.82
N ALA A 76 -28.40 34.99 -7.67
CA ALA A 76 -29.83 34.72 -7.61
C ALA A 76 -30.67 35.88 -8.19
N SER A 77 -30.35 37.14 -7.87
CA SER A 77 -31.09 38.29 -8.43
C SER A 77 -30.89 38.46 -9.94
N ILE A 78 -29.71 38.08 -10.45
CA ILE A 78 -29.40 38.08 -11.88
C ILE A 78 -30.17 36.96 -12.59
N VAL A 79 -30.22 35.77 -12.00
CA VAL A 79 -31.01 34.63 -12.52
C VAL A 79 -32.50 34.95 -12.54
N ASP A 80 -33.04 35.60 -11.50
CA ASP A 80 -34.45 36.01 -11.44
C ASP A 80 -34.78 37.10 -12.47
N ARG A 81 -33.90 38.10 -12.63
CA ARG A 81 -34.05 39.11 -13.70
C ARG A 81 -34.04 38.49 -15.09
N PHE A 82 -33.17 37.51 -15.33
CA PHE A 82 -33.06 36.80 -16.61
C PHE A 82 -34.22 35.84 -16.88
N GLN A 83 -34.88 35.34 -15.84
CA GLN A 83 -36.08 34.50 -15.97
C GLN A 83 -37.34 35.34 -16.21
N SER A 84 -37.36 36.60 -15.78
CA SER A 84 -38.52 37.50 -15.89
C SER A 84 -38.75 38.15 -17.27
N THR A 85 -37.76 38.12 -18.18
CA THR A 85 -37.86 38.72 -19.52
C THR A 85 -38.21 37.67 -20.59
N GLU A 86 -39.46 37.22 -20.57
CA GLU A 86 -39.99 36.15 -21.44
C GLU A 86 -40.08 36.50 -22.95
N ALA A 87 -39.84 37.75 -23.35
CA ALA A 87 -40.15 38.23 -24.71
C ALA A 87 -39.00 38.15 -25.74
N THR A 88 -37.74 37.87 -25.38
CA THR A 88 -36.59 37.97 -26.31
C THR A 88 -35.79 36.68 -26.50
N ARG A 89 -36.15 35.60 -25.80
CA ARG A 89 -35.45 34.29 -25.81
C ARG A 89 -35.12 33.72 -27.20
N PRO A 90 -36.02 33.71 -28.20
CA PRO A 90 -35.73 33.03 -29.46
C PRO A 90 -34.69 33.74 -30.32
N HIS A 91 -34.61 35.07 -30.26
CA HIS A 91 -33.68 35.85 -31.08
C HIS A 91 -32.28 35.88 -30.46
N ALA A 92 -32.19 36.07 -29.14
CA ALA A 92 -30.92 35.99 -28.41
C ALA A 92 -30.31 34.57 -28.48
N GLN A 93 -31.13 33.51 -28.39
CA GLN A 93 -30.66 32.13 -28.56
C GLN A 93 -30.16 31.85 -29.98
N LYS A 94 -30.77 32.45 -31.01
CA LYS A 94 -30.33 32.29 -32.41
C LYS A 94 -29.00 33.01 -32.66
N VAL A 95 -28.89 34.28 -32.24
CA VAL A 95 -27.65 35.06 -32.38
C VAL A 95 -26.50 34.43 -31.58
N TRP A 96 -26.78 33.88 -30.40
CA TRP A 96 -25.80 33.14 -29.61
C TRP A 96 -25.40 31.80 -30.24
N LYS A 97 -26.35 31.04 -30.80
CA LYS A 97 -26.04 29.82 -31.58
C LYS A 97 -25.13 30.14 -32.76
N ASP A 98 -25.41 31.22 -33.48
CA ASP A 98 -24.63 31.63 -34.65
C ASP A 98 -23.23 32.15 -34.25
N ALA A 99 -23.10 32.84 -33.11
CA ALA A 99 -21.83 33.33 -32.58
C ALA A 99 -20.94 32.21 -31.97
N ILE A 100 -21.52 31.28 -31.20
CA ILE A 100 -20.79 30.14 -30.60
C ILE A 100 -20.31 29.16 -31.65
N SER A 101 -21.13 28.90 -32.67
CA SER A 101 -20.77 27.98 -33.76
C SER A 101 -19.62 28.53 -34.61
N GLY A 102 -19.43 29.85 -34.66
CA GLY A 102 -18.39 30.51 -35.45
C GLY A 102 -17.07 30.77 -34.72
N VAL A 103 -17.10 31.07 -33.42
CA VAL A 103 -15.91 31.58 -32.69
C VAL A 103 -15.45 30.65 -31.55
N ILE A 104 -16.36 30.13 -30.73
CA ILE A 104 -16.01 29.37 -29.52
C ILE A 104 -15.83 27.87 -29.79
N GLY A 105 -16.52 27.33 -30.80
CA GLY A 105 -16.47 25.91 -31.14
C GLY A 105 -15.11 25.39 -31.60
N LYS A 106 -14.19 26.27 -32.02
CA LYS A 106 -12.85 25.84 -32.46
C LYS A 106 -11.81 25.93 -31.36
N GLU A 107 -11.77 27.02 -30.58
CA GLU A 107 -10.68 27.27 -29.63
C GLU A 107 -10.92 26.64 -28.25
N ALA A 108 -12.16 26.67 -27.73
CA ALA A 108 -12.50 25.99 -26.47
C ALA A 108 -12.56 24.46 -26.63
N PHE A 109 -12.95 23.98 -27.83
CA PHE A 109 -12.82 22.58 -28.19
C PHE A 109 -11.34 22.18 -28.24
N VAL A 110 -10.47 23.00 -28.85
CA VAL A 110 -9.02 22.75 -28.87
C VAL A 110 -8.40 22.77 -27.47
N ALA A 111 -8.84 23.65 -26.55
CA ALA A 111 -8.33 23.70 -25.18
C ALA A 111 -8.78 22.50 -24.33
N ARG A 112 -10.07 22.13 -24.41
CA ARG A 112 -10.58 20.89 -23.78
C ARG A 112 -9.88 19.65 -24.32
N GLU A 113 -9.78 19.54 -25.63
CA GLU A 113 -9.10 18.42 -26.28
C GLU A 113 -7.62 18.38 -25.88
N LYS A 114 -6.98 19.52 -25.61
CA LYS A 114 -5.61 19.56 -25.08
C LYS A 114 -5.51 19.04 -23.65
N VAL A 115 -6.42 19.41 -22.74
CA VAL A 115 -6.40 18.95 -21.34
C VAL A 115 -6.74 17.46 -21.24
N ILE A 116 -7.79 17.03 -21.94
CA ILE A 116 -8.16 15.61 -22.03
C ILE A 116 -7.01 14.84 -22.71
N ALA A 117 -6.36 15.40 -23.73
CA ALA A 117 -5.17 14.78 -24.31
C ALA A 117 -4.00 14.71 -23.33
N GLU A 118 -3.80 15.69 -22.45
CA GLU A 118 -2.72 15.70 -21.47
C GLU A 118 -2.94 14.71 -20.32
N GLU A 119 -4.15 14.63 -19.77
CA GLU A 119 -4.50 13.63 -18.75
C GLU A 119 -4.47 12.21 -19.34
N ASN A 120 -5.02 12.02 -20.54
CA ASN A 120 -4.89 10.76 -21.25
C ASN A 120 -3.42 10.45 -21.55
N ARG A 121 -2.57 11.45 -21.84
CA ARG A 121 -1.14 11.25 -22.04
C ARG A 121 -0.46 10.80 -20.75
N ASN A 122 -0.75 11.42 -19.61
CA ASN A 122 -0.13 11.04 -18.32
C ASN A 122 -0.57 9.65 -17.85
N HIS A 123 -1.85 9.30 -18.02
CA HIS A 123 -2.34 7.95 -17.74
C HIS A 123 -1.72 6.92 -18.69
N GLU A 124 -1.66 7.25 -19.98
CA GLU A 124 -1.01 6.40 -20.98
C GLU A 124 0.48 6.24 -20.66
N GLU A 125 1.17 7.27 -20.19
CA GLU A 125 2.57 7.20 -19.73
C GLU A 125 2.74 6.30 -18.50
N ALA A 126 1.82 6.33 -17.54
CA ALA A 126 1.85 5.47 -16.35
C ALA A 126 1.59 3.99 -16.69
N VAL A 127 0.55 3.74 -17.50
CA VAL A 127 0.26 2.42 -18.07
C VAL A 127 1.47 1.93 -18.85
N GLN A 128 2.09 2.79 -19.67
CA GLN A 128 3.26 2.45 -20.47
C GLN A 128 4.47 2.11 -19.60
N ARG A 129 4.74 2.83 -18.50
CA ARG A 129 5.82 2.51 -17.55
C ARG A 129 5.62 1.18 -16.84
N PHE A 130 4.39 0.89 -16.41
CA PHE A 130 4.06 -0.41 -15.82
C PHE A 130 4.27 -1.54 -16.84
N LEU A 131 3.74 -1.37 -18.05
CA LEU A 131 3.92 -2.33 -19.15
C LEU A 131 5.42 -2.49 -19.47
N ASP A 132 6.21 -1.42 -19.52
CA ASP A 132 7.65 -1.49 -19.77
C ASP A 132 8.39 -2.28 -18.68
N GLY A 133 8.07 -2.07 -17.39
CA GLY A 133 8.66 -2.82 -16.29
C GLY A 133 8.28 -4.31 -16.32
N PHE A 134 6.99 -4.59 -16.41
CA PHE A 134 6.43 -5.94 -16.45
C PHE A 134 6.92 -6.75 -17.66
N PHE A 135 6.94 -6.13 -18.85
CA PHE A 135 7.38 -6.82 -20.07
C PHE A 135 8.90 -6.85 -20.23
N LYS A 136 9.68 -6.02 -19.53
CA LYS A 136 11.14 -6.17 -19.46
C LYS A 136 11.55 -7.41 -18.64
N GLU A 137 10.91 -7.65 -17.50
CA GLU A 137 11.14 -8.86 -16.70
C GLU A 137 10.65 -10.12 -17.43
N ASN A 138 9.45 -10.07 -18.02
CA ASN A 138 8.93 -11.19 -18.82
C ASN A 138 9.69 -11.40 -20.13
N GLY A 139 10.23 -10.36 -20.75
CA GLY A 139 11.07 -10.46 -21.93
C GLY A 139 12.39 -11.18 -21.67
N THR A 140 12.95 -11.02 -20.47
CA THR A 140 14.16 -11.76 -20.06
C THR A 140 13.86 -13.26 -19.92
N ARG A 141 12.75 -13.62 -19.24
CA ARG A 141 12.29 -15.02 -19.11
C ARG A 141 11.87 -15.65 -20.44
N ASN A 142 11.18 -14.91 -21.30
CA ASN A 142 10.78 -15.37 -22.62
C ASN A 142 11.97 -15.51 -23.57
N GLY A 143 13.01 -14.68 -23.42
CA GLY A 143 14.27 -14.82 -24.15
C GLY A 143 15.06 -16.07 -23.78
N GLU A 144 15.09 -16.44 -22.49
CA GLU A 144 15.64 -17.73 -22.05
C GLU A 144 14.84 -18.91 -22.63
N SER A 145 13.50 -18.85 -22.58
CA SER A 145 12.63 -19.85 -23.18
C SER A 145 12.77 -19.97 -24.70
N ALA A 146 13.03 -18.85 -25.39
CA ALA A 146 13.27 -18.81 -26.83
C ALA A 146 14.54 -19.57 -27.24
N ASN A 147 15.60 -19.46 -26.45
CA ASN A 147 16.84 -20.20 -26.67
C ASN A 147 16.62 -21.71 -26.49
N ASP A 148 15.89 -22.10 -25.45
CA ASP A 148 15.59 -23.51 -25.16
C ASP A 148 14.74 -24.14 -26.26
N ILE A 149 13.68 -23.46 -26.71
CA ILE A 149 12.80 -23.95 -27.77
C ILE A 149 13.54 -24.02 -29.11
N THR A 150 14.37 -23.03 -29.44
CA THR A 150 15.21 -23.05 -30.64
C THR A 150 16.18 -24.24 -30.62
N GLY A 151 16.83 -24.48 -29.48
CA GLY A 151 17.70 -25.64 -29.28
C GLY A 151 16.98 -26.98 -29.44
N GLU A 152 15.71 -27.06 -29.06
CA GLU A 152 14.89 -28.27 -29.23
C GLU A 152 14.44 -28.51 -30.67
N VAL A 153 14.07 -27.45 -31.39
CA VAL A 153 13.75 -27.53 -32.82
C VAL A 153 14.97 -28.07 -33.58
N LEU A 154 16.16 -27.55 -33.29
CA LEU A 154 17.41 -28.01 -33.91
C LEU A 154 17.72 -29.48 -33.58
N LYS A 155 17.60 -29.88 -32.30
CA LYS A 155 17.81 -31.27 -31.88
C LYS A 155 16.83 -32.24 -32.54
N ALA A 156 15.58 -31.83 -32.76
CA ALA A 156 14.55 -32.67 -33.37
C ALA A 156 14.78 -32.89 -34.88
N ILE A 157 15.31 -31.89 -35.58
CA ILE A 157 15.38 -31.87 -37.04
C ILE A 157 16.76 -32.31 -37.56
N THR A 158 17.83 -31.98 -36.84
CA THR A 158 19.21 -32.32 -37.21
C THR A 158 20.02 -32.71 -35.98
N PRO A 159 19.90 -33.96 -35.47
CA PRO A 159 20.58 -34.41 -34.25
C PRO A 159 22.12 -34.29 -34.30
N ASP A 160 22.70 -34.34 -35.51
CA ASP A 160 24.15 -34.39 -35.74
C ASP A 160 24.70 -33.25 -36.63
N SER A 161 23.90 -32.20 -36.91
CA SER A 161 24.31 -31.13 -37.83
C SER A 161 24.36 -29.75 -37.15
N ASP A 162 25.56 -29.17 -37.09
CA ASP A 162 25.82 -27.78 -36.69
C ASP A 162 25.47 -26.79 -37.81
N SER A 163 24.23 -26.83 -38.31
CA SER A 163 23.77 -25.84 -39.29
C SER A 163 23.59 -24.49 -38.61
N LYS A 164 24.68 -23.73 -38.55
CA LYS A 164 24.74 -22.38 -37.98
C LYS A 164 23.69 -21.46 -38.60
N GLU A 165 23.45 -21.58 -39.90
CA GLU A 165 22.49 -20.76 -40.64
C GLU A 165 21.03 -21.05 -40.25
N LEU A 166 20.69 -22.32 -40.02
CA LEU A 166 19.35 -22.71 -39.55
C LEU A 166 19.13 -22.27 -38.09
N SER A 167 20.16 -22.42 -37.25
CA SER A 167 20.14 -21.96 -35.86
C SER A 167 19.91 -20.46 -35.76
N GLU A 168 20.68 -19.66 -36.53
CA GLU A 168 20.50 -18.20 -36.60
C GLU A 168 19.11 -17.81 -37.13
N SER A 169 18.55 -18.57 -38.07
CA SER A 169 17.21 -18.31 -38.62
C SER A 169 16.09 -18.61 -37.63
N LEU A 170 16.20 -19.70 -36.87
CA LEU A 170 15.25 -20.06 -35.82
C LEU A 170 15.34 -19.12 -34.62
N GLN A 171 16.55 -18.71 -34.24
CA GLN A 171 16.80 -17.72 -33.20
C GLN A 171 16.13 -16.38 -33.52
N LYS A 172 16.33 -15.87 -34.74
CA LYS A 172 15.68 -14.63 -35.21
C LYS A 172 14.16 -14.75 -35.26
N LEU A 173 13.65 -15.94 -35.63
CA LEU A 173 12.21 -16.19 -35.61
C LEU A 173 11.67 -16.22 -34.17
N ALA A 174 12.43 -16.78 -33.22
CA ALA A 174 12.04 -16.89 -31.82
C ALA A 174 12.00 -15.51 -31.18
N GLU A 175 13.03 -14.69 -31.41
CA GLU A 175 13.07 -13.28 -31.03
C GLU A 175 11.86 -12.52 -31.62
N LYS A 176 11.59 -12.67 -32.92
CA LYS A 176 10.43 -12.04 -33.58
C LYS A 176 9.09 -12.50 -32.98
N ALA A 177 8.96 -13.77 -32.64
CA ALA A 177 7.73 -14.31 -32.06
C ALA A 177 7.55 -13.91 -30.59
N VAL A 178 8.64 -13.84 -29.82
CA VAL A 178 8.66 -13.27 -28.47
C VAL A 178 8.27 -11.81 -28.52
N ASP A 179 8.91 -11.00 -29.36
CA ASP A 179 8.60 -9.57 -29.49
C ASP A 179 7.13 -9.34 -29.85
N ALA A 180 6.60 -10.10 -30.81
CA ALA A 180 5.21 -9.96 -31.21
C ALA A 180 4.22 -10.49 -30.16
N HIS A 181 4.60 -11.52 -29.40
CA HIS A 181 3.79 -12.00 -28.27
C HIS A 181 3.80 -11.00 -27.12
N LEU A 182 4.96 -10.45 -26.77
CA LEU A 182 5.09 -9.39 -25.78
C LEU A 182 4.30 -8.15 -26.21
N GLN A 183 4.31 -7.80 -27.50
CA GLN A 183 3.52 -6.71 -28.04
C GLN A 183 2.01 -6.98 -27.97
N ALA A 184 1.54 -8.19 -28.32
CA ALA A 184 0.13 -8.55 -28.23
C ALA A 184 -0.34 -8.60 -26.77
N ALA A 185 0.45 -9.21 -25.88
CA ALA A 185 0.18 -9.22 -24.45
C ALA A 185 0.20 -7.80 -23.86
N ARG A 186 1.08 -6.93 -24.36
CA ARG A 186 1.13 -5.52 -23.99
C ARG A 186 -0.13 -4.79 -24.43
N GLU A 187 -0.64 -5.07 -25.62
CA GLU A 187 -1.89 -4.49 -26.13
C GLU A 187 -3.12 -5.00 -25.37
N ASP A 188 -3.20 -6.29 -25.07
CA ASP A 188 -4.29 -6.88 -24.28
C ASP A 188 -4.25 -6.39 -22.82
N THR A 189 -3.05 -6.34 -22.23
CA THR A 189 -2.86 -5.82 -20.86
C THR A 189 -3.14 -4.33 -20.82
N ALA A 190 -2.74 -3.55 -21.83
CA ALA A 190 -3.11 -2.14 -21.95
C ALA A 190 -4.62 -1.98 -22.10
N PHE A 191 -5.29 -2.80 -22.91
CA PHE A 191 -6.73 -2.77 -23.10
C PHE A 191 -7.48 -3.09 -21.80
N VAL A 192 -7.06 -4.13 -21.07
CA VAL A 192 -7.64 -4.48 -19.78
C VAL A 192 -7.33 -3.41 -18.74
N LEU A 193 -6.09 -2.91 -18.64
CA LEU A 193 -5.75 -1.82 -17.71
C LEU A 193 -6.58 -0.57 -17.99
N ARG A 194 -6.74 -0.17 -19.25
CA ARG A 194 -7.60 0.95 -19.64
C ARG A 194 -9.05 0.72 -19.21
N ARG A 195 -9.59 -0.48 -19.46
CA ARG A 195 -10.96 -0.84 -19.09
C ARG A 195 -11.17 -0.97 -17.57
N THR A 196 -10.21 -1.51 -16.84
CA THR A 196 -10.29 -1.67 -15.39
C THR A 196 -10.10 -0.35 -14.65
N LEU A 197 -9.32 0.57 -15.22
CA LEU A 197 -9.23 1.96 -14.75
C LEU A 197 -10.55 2.71 -15.01
N GLU A 198 -11.28 2.37 -16.06
CA GLU A 198 -12.64 2.86 -16.31
C GLU A 198 -13.68 2.23 -15.35
N ASP A 199 -13.54 0.94 -14.98
CA ASP A 199 -14.56 0.15 -14.26
C ASP A 199 -14.26 -0.17 -12.77
N ARG A 200 -13.13 0.27 -12.18
CA ARG A 200 -12.72 0.07 -10.76
C ARG A 200 -12.83 -1.39 -10.24
N TRP A 201 -12.14 -2.33 -10.87
CA TRP A 201 -12.17 -3.77 -10.49
C TRP A 201 -10.82 -4.28 -9.94
N THR A 202 -10.80 -5.12 -8.91
CA THR A 202 -9.57 -5.49 -8.12
C THR A 202 -9.06 -6.94 -8.26
N GLY A 203 -9.58 -7.76 -9.18
CA GLY A 203 -9.14 -9.16 -9.35
C GLY A 203 -8.08 -9.38 -10.44
N PHE A 204 -6.79 -9.09 -10.19
CA PHE A 204 -5.79 -8.97 -11.28
C PHE A 204 -4.95 -10.22 -11.61
N ALA A 205 -4.72 -11.15 -10.68
CA ALA A 205 -3.66 -12.15 -10.84
C ALA A 205 -4.06 -13.46 -11.56
N SER A 206 -5.36 -13.75 -11.73
CA SER A 206 -5.84 -15.05 -12.22
C SER A 206 -6.36 -15.06 -13.66
N MET A 207 -6.46 -13.91 -14.34
CA MET A 207 -7.12 -13.81 -15.66
C MET A 207 -6.21 -13.91 -16.88
N PHE A 208 -4.88 -13.89 -16.72
CA PHE A 208 -3.95 -14.00 -17.84
C PHE A 208 -3.23 -15.35 -17.81
N PRO A 209 -3.73 -16.39 -18.50
CA PRO A 209 -2.88 -17.55 -18.75
C PRO A 209 -1.70 -17.06 -19.62
N PRO A 210 -0.44 -17.27 -19.22
CA PRO A 210 0.69 -16.93 -20.07
C PRO A 210 0.61 -17.83 -21.30
N MET A 211 0.12 -17.32 -22.42
CA MET A 211 0.23 -18.02 -23.69
C MET A 211 1.72 -18.07 -24.04
N GLU A 212 2.30 -19.25 -24.15
CA GLU A 212 3.71 -19.36 -24.52
C GLU A 212 3.93 -18.87 -25.95
N PHE A 213 4.99 -18.10 -26.23
CA PHE A 213 5.21 -17.50 -27.55
C PHE A 213 5.25 -18.54 -28.70
N HIS A 214 5.63 -19.79 -28.41
CA HIS A 214 5.66 -20.87 -29.41
C HIS A 214 4.27 -21.40 -29.79
N GLN A 215 3.23 -21.05 -29.04
CA GLN A 215 1.82 -21.28 -29.42
C GLN A 215 1.29 -20.13 -30.29
N SER A 216 2.03 -19.01 -30.38
CA SER A 216 1.65 -17.87 -31.21
C SER A 216 1.53 -18.29 -32.68
N LYS A 217 0.63 -17.61 -33.39
CA LYS A 217 0.49 -17.77 -34.83
C LYS A 217 1.78 -17.40 -35.57
N ILE A 218 2.53 -16.43 -35.07
CA ILE A 218 3.76 -15.90 -35.68
C ILE A 218 4.88 -16.94 -35.64
N TRP A 219 5.08 -17.60 -34.51
CA TRP A 219 6.02 -18.72 -34.40
C TRP A 219 5.63 -19.86 -35.33
N ARG A 220 4.35 -20.28 -35.31
CA ARG A 220 3.86 -21.40 -36.14
C ARG A 220 3.94 -21.14 -37.64
N ASP A 221 3.65 -19.91 -38.07
CA ASP A 221 3.72 -19.54 -39.47
C ASP A 221 5.18 -19.33 -39.90
N GLY A 222 6.01 -18.70 -39.09
CA GLY A 222 7.43 -18.56 -39.39
C GLY A 222 8.19 -19.88 -39.40
N LEU A 223 7.80 -20.87 -38.58
CA LEU A 223 8.39 -22.22 -38.67
C LEU A 223 8.10 -22.87 -40.03
N LYS A 224 6.96 -22.60 -40.67
CA LYS A 224 6.66 -23.08 -42.04
C LYS A 224 7.53 -22.39 -43.10
N GLU A 225 8.01 -21.19 -42.82
CA GLU A 225 8.87 -20.41 -43.71
C GLU A 225 10.35 -20.81 -43.55
N VAL A 226 10.79 -21.11 -42.32
CA VAL A 226 12.18 -21.46 -41.98
C VAL A 226 12.47 -22.95 -42.18
N LEU A 227 11.50 -23.83 -41.90
CA LEU A 227 11.67 -25.28 -42.03
C LEU A 227 11.09 -25.80 -43.34
N SER A 228 11.79 -26.74 -43.97
CA SER A 228 11.19 -27.49 -45.08
C SER A 228 10.01 -28.35 -44.57
N PRO A 229 9.06 -28.75 -45.44
CA PRO A 229 7.90 -29.54 -45.02
C PRO A 229 8.25 -30.82 -44.25
N GLY A 230 9.36 -31.48 -44.61
CA GLY A 230 9.85 -32.68 -43.90
C GLY A 230 10.36 -32.36 -42.50
N GLN A 231 11.11 -31.26 -42.35
CA GLN A 231 11.64 -30.80 -41.06
C GLN A 231 10.52 -30.28 -40.14
N LEU A 232 9.53 -29.58 -40.68
CA LEU A 232 8.36 -29.15 -39.93
C LEU A 232 7.53 -30.34 -39.43
N THR A 233 7.39 -31.39 -40.26
CA THR A 233 6.72 -32.64 -39.86
C THR A 233 7.49 -33.30 -38.72
N GLN A 234 8.81 -33.41 -38.82
CA GLN A 234 9.67 -33.95 -37.76
C GLN A 234 9.56 -33.16 -36.45
N TRP A 235 9.55 -31.83 -36.52
CA TRP A 235 9.34 -30.99 -35.34
C TRP A 235 7.97 -31.20 -34.70
N ASN A 236 6.90 -31.21 -35.50
CA ASN A 236 5.55 -31.42 -34.98
C ASN A 236 5.42 -32.81 -34.33
N GLU A 237 5.99 -33.84 -34.94
CA GLU A 237 6.04 -35.19 -34.36
C GLU A 237 6.84 -35.23 -33.06
N ALA A 238 8.00 -34.57 -33.00
CA ALA A 238 8.84 -34.49 -31.80
C ALA A 238 8.17 -33.71 -30.66
N SER A 239 7.56 -32.56 -30.98
CA SER A 239 6.83 -31.71 -30.04
C SER A 239 5.60 -32.43 -29.48
N GLU A 240 4.82 -33.08 -30.34
CA GLU A 240 3.66 -33.88 -29.93
C GLU A 240 4.07 -35.11 -29.10
N THR A 241 5.17 -35.77 -29.47
CA THR A 241 5.73 -36.88 -28.68
C THR A 241 6.16 -36.41 -27.29
N LYS A 242 6.78 -35.23 -27.20
CA LYS A 242 7.20 -34.65 -25.93
C LYS A 242 6.00 -34.26 -25.06
N ARG A 243 5.01 -33.58 -25.64
CA ARG A 243 3.74 -33.24 -24.97
C ARG A 243 3.04 -34.50 -24.45
N LYS A 244 2.96 -35.56 -25.26
CA LYS A 244 2.40 -36.85 -24.82
C LYS A 244 3.19 -37.46 -23.65
N LYS A 245 4.52 -37.39 -23.66
CA LYS A 245 5.35 -37.84 -22.53
C LYS A 245 5.13 -37.00 -21.27
N GLU A 246 4.95 -35.69 -21.40
CA GLU A 246 4.62 -34.80 -20.28
C GLU A 246 3.23 -35.09 -19.73
N GLU A 247 2.22 -35.25 -20.60
CA GLU A 247 0.86 -35.64 -20.23
C GLU A 247 0.83 -37.05 -19.62
N GLU A 248 1.61 -38.00 -20.12
CA GLU A 248 1.76 -39.35 -19.54
C GLU A 248 2.39 -39.29 -18.15
N LYS A 249 3.48 -38.51 -17.98
CA LYS A 249 4.09 -38.29 -16.67
C LYS A 249 3.11 -37.65 -15.71
N PHE A 250 2.40 -36.61 -16.13
CA PHE A 250 1.41 -35.94 -15.30
C PHE A 250 0.20 -36.84 -15.00
N SER A 251 -0.25 -37.65 -15.96
CA SER A 251 -1.28 -38.67 -15.74
C SER A 251 -0.84 -39.66 -14.67
N ASN A 252 0.45 -40.08 -14.66
CA ASN A 252 0.98 -40.93 -13.59
C ASN A 252 0.93 -40.22 -12.22
N ILE A 253 1.20 -38.90 -12.17
CA ILE A 253 1.04 -38.09 -10.95
C ILE A 253 -0.42 -38.10 -10.50
N LEU A 254 -1.36 -37.83 -11.41
CA LEU A 254 -2.79 -37.90 -11.11
C LEU A 254 -3.18 -39.29 -10.59
N THR A 255 -2.72 -40.38 -11.20
CA THR A 255 -2.97 -41.75 -10.70
C THR A 255 -2.43 -41.99 -9.29
N THR A 256 -1.31 -41.39 -8.89
CA THR A 256 -0.86 -41.47 -7.49
C THR A 256 -1.75 -40.69 -6.52
N MET A 257 -2.43 -39.64 -7.01
CA MET A 257 -3.37 -38.83 -6.24
C MET A 257 -4.80 -39.39 -6.27
N GLU A 258 -5.15 -40.17 -7.31
CA GLU A 258 -6.47 -40.76 -7.51
C GLU A 258 -6.89 -41.61 -6.32
N GLY A 259 -5.96 -42.32 -5.65
CA GLY A 259 -6.30 -43.10 -4.46
C GLY A 259 -6.85 -42.25 -3.31
N ARG A 260 -6.28 -41.06 -3.12
CA ARG A 260 -6.77 -40.09 -2.13
C ARG A 260 -8.11 -39.50 -2.58
N GLN A 261 -8.19 -39.00 -3.82
CA GLN A 261 -9.41 -38.38 -4.33
C GLN A 261 -10.59 -39.36 -4.39
N ARG A 262 -10.32 -40.62 -4.74
CA ARG A 262 -11.28 -41.72 -4.70
C ARG A 262 -11.76 -41.95 -3.27
N SER A 263 -10.86 -42.00 -2.29
CA SER A 263 -11.26 -42.18 -0.89
C SER A 263 -12.21 -41.05 -0.44
N GLU A 264 -11.90 -39.80 -0.82
CA GLU A 264 -12.77 -38.63 -0.56
C GLU A 264 -14.14 -38.76 -1.25
N PHE A 265 -14.19 -39.18 -2.52
CA PHE A 265 -15.45 -39.41 -3.24
C PHE A 265 -16.25 -40.62 -2.71
N GLU A 266 -15.57 -41.69 -2.30
CA GLU A 266 -16.19 -42.87 -1.70
C GLU A 266 -16.81 -42.52 -0.34
N GLU A 267 -16.11 -41.75 0.49
CA GLU A 267 -16.62 -41.25 1.78
C GLU A 267 -17.91 -40.43 1.58
N LEU A 268 -17.91 -39.46 0.65
CA LEU A 268 -19.09 -38.64 0.38
C LEU A 268 -20.32 -39.46 -0.05
N ILE A 269 -20.14 -40.42 -0.96
CA ILE A 269 -21.28 -41.21 -1.46
C ILE A 269 -21.70 -42.32 -0.50
N ASP A 270 -20.78 -42.86 0.31
CA ASP A 270 -21.09 -43.83 1.35
C ASP A 270 -21.90 -43.19 2.48
N GLU A 271 -21.58 -41.95 2.87
CA GLU A 271 -22.39 -41.17 3.80
C GLU A 271 -23.82 -40.96 3.29
N GLU A 272 -23.96 -40.55 2.02
CA GLU A 272 -25.27 -40.36 1.40
C GLU A 272 -26.05 -41.67 1.31
N MET A 273 -25.39 -42.74 0.87
CA MET A 273 -26.01 -44.06 0.79
C MET A 273 -26.45 -44.57 2.17
N HIS A 274 -25.66 -44.34 3.21
CA HIS A 274 -26.04 -44.68 4.59
C HIS A 274 -27.32 -43.94 4.99
N ARG A 275 -27.41 -42.63 4.74
CA ARG A 275 -28.61 -41.82 4.98
C ARG A 275 -29.83 -42.34 4.23
N VAL A 276 -29.68 -42.66 2.94
CA VAL A 276 -30.76 -43.22 2.12
C VAL A 276 -31.25 -44.55 2.70
N ILE A 277 -30.33 -45.45 3.07
CA ILE A 277 -30.65 -46.76 3.64
C ILE A 277 -31.41 -46.63 4.95
N GLU A 278 -30.94 -45.78 5.87
CA GLU A 278 -31.56 -45.57 7.17
C GLU A 278 -32.97 -44.97 7.05
N THR A 279 -33.10 -43.94 6.21
CA THR A 279 -34.38 -43.21 6.01
C THR A 279 -35.43 -44.09 5.34
N THR A 280 -35.05 -44.80 4.27
CA THR A 280 -35.99 -45.52 3.41
C THR A 280 -36.14 -47.00 3.75
N LYS A 281 -35.33 -47.51 4.68
CA LYS A 281 -35.30 -48.91 5.15
C LYS A 281 -35.19 -49.90 3.99
N LEU A 282 -34.20 -49.69 3.13
CA LEU A 282 -34.01 -50.50 1.92
C LEU A 282 -33.86 -51.98 2.22
N GLU A 283 -34.45 -52.80 1.36
CA GLU A 283 -34.14 -54.23 1.33
C GLU A 283 -32.74 -54.46 0.74
N GLU A 284 -32.11 -55.58 1.11
CA GLU A 284 -30.75 -55.93 0.70
C GLU A 284 -30.54 -55.86 -0.84
N PRO A 285 -31.47 -56.31 -1.70
CA PRO A 285 -31.31 -56.16 -3.16
C PRO A 285 -31.32 -54.70 -3.65
N GLN A 286 -32.06 -53.81 -2.98
CA GLN A 286 -32.10 -52.38 -3.31
C GLN A 286 -30.79 -51.70 -2.88
N SER A 287 -30.29 -52.02 -1.68
CA SER A 287 -29.00 -51.51 -1.20
C SER A 287 -27.84 -51.92 -2.12
N GLU A 288 -27.81 -53.17 -2.57
CA GLU A 288 -26.77 -53.66 -3.50
C GLU A 288 -26.85 -52.99 -4.89
N ASN A 289 -28.04 -52.59 -5.33
CA ASN A 289 -28.18 -51.82 -6.56
C ASN A 289 -27.64 -50.39 -6.41
N LEU A 290 -27.90 -49.72 -5.27
CA LEU A 290 -27.35 -48.40 -4.99
C LEU A 290 -25.84 -48.43 -4.83
N LYS A 291 -25.24 -49.43 -4.16
CA LYS A 291 -23.77 -49.58 -4.07
C LYS A 291 -23.10 -49.64 -5.44
N LYS A 292 -23.71 -50.35 -6.40
CA LYS A 292 -23.21 -50.41 -7.78
C LYS A 292 -23.30 -49.05 -8.46
N ALA A 293 -24.39 -48.33 -8.27
CA ALA A 293 -24.55 -46.98 -8.80
C ALA A 293 -23.56 -45.98 -8.16
N ALA A 294 -23.33 -46.09 -6.86
CA ALA A 294 -22.37 -45.28 -6.11
C ALA A 294 -20.96 -45.44 -6.67
N LYS A 295 -20.53 -46.68 -6.89
CA LYS A 295 -19.24 -46.97 -7.53
C LYS A 295 -19.12 -46.34 -8.92
N VAL A 296 -20.18 -46.44 -9.75
CA VAL A 296 -20.20 -45.80 -11.08
C VAL A 296 -20.11 -44.28 -10.97
N ALA A 297 -20.78 -43.68 -9.99
CA ALA A 297 -20.72 -42.23 -9.75
C ALA A 297 -19.32 -41.79 -9.32
N VAL A 298 -18.67 -42.50 -8.38
CA VAL A 298 -17.28 -42.25 -7.98
C VAL A 298 -16.33 -42.37 -9.16
N ASP A 299 -16.42 -43.45 -9.95
CA ASP A 299 -15.56 -43.66 -11.11
C ASP A 299 -15.76 -42.53 -12.14
N THR A 300 -17.00 -42.08 -12.36
CA THR A 300 -17.32 -40.97 -13.27
C THR A 300 -16.75 -39.64 -12.76
N CYS A 301 -16.87 -39.34 -11.46
CA CYS A 301 -16.27 -38.13 -10.88
C CYS A 301 -14.75 -38.16 -10.95
N LEU A 302 -14.12 -39.32 -10.72
CA LEU A 302 -12.67 -39.47 -10.80
C LEU A 302 -12.15 -39.25 -12.23
N GLU A 303 -12.87 -39.75 -13.25
CA GLU A 303 -12.56 -39.49 -14.66
C GLU A 303 -12.65 -37.98 -14.97
N LYS A 304 -13.74 -37.31 -14.57
CA LYS A 304 -13.92 -35.86 -14.77
C LYS A 304 -12.86 -35.04 -14.03
N TRP A 305 -12.51 -35.43 -12.82
CA TRP A 305 -11.47 -34.80 -12.02
C TRP A 305 -10.10 -34.93 -12.70
N SER A 306 -9.76 -36.13 -13.16
CA SER A 306 -8.50 -36.40 -13.88
C SER A 306 -8.43 -35.62 -15.19
N GLU A 307 -9.54 -35.58 -15.95
CA GLU A 307 -9.64 -34.78 -17.18
C GLU A 307 -9.49 -33.28 -16.90
N ALA A 308 -10.13 -32.76 -15.86
CA ALA A 308 -10.00 -31.37 -15.45
C ALA A 308 -8.56 -31.04 -15.04
N GLY A 309 -7.91 -31.90 -14.26
CA GLY A 309 -6.50 -31.79 -13.90
C GLY A 309 -5.60 -31.74 -15.14
N LEU A 310 -5.81 -32.65 -16.11
CA LEU A 310 -5.11 -32.65 -17.39
C LEU A 310 -5.36 -31.37 -18.20
N ASN A 311 -6.59 -30.87 -18.22
CA ASN A 311 -6.94 -29.64 -18.92
C ASN A 311 -6.32 -28.40 -18.28
N ILE A 312 -6.22 -28.34 -16.95
CA ILE A 312 -5.48 -27.29 -16.25
C ILE A 312 -3.99 -27.41 -16.59
N PHE A 313 -3.41 -28.61 -16.49
CA PHE A 313 -2.01 -28.86 -16.83
C PHE A 313 -1.67 -28.43 -18.26
N ARG A 314 -2.52 -28.74 -19.24
CA ARG A 314 -2.36 -28.33 -20.65
C ARG A 314 -2.33 -26.81 -20.85
N ARG A 315 -2.95 -26.04 -19.95
CA ARG A 315 -2.98 -24.57 -19.98
C ARG A 315 -1.81 -23.94 -19.23
N LEU A 316 -1.06 -24.71 -18.46
CA LEU A 316 0.10 -24.20 -17.75
C LEU A 316 1.25 -23.89 -18.71
N PRO A 317 2.03 -22.82 -18.45
CA PRO A 317 3.31 -22.61 -19.09
C PRO A 317 4.20 -23.84 -18.91
N ARG A 318 5.04 -24.12 -19.88
CA ARG A 318 5.91 -25.30 -19.92
C ARG A 318 6.87 -25.35 -18.75
N SER A 319 7.46 -24.22 -18.34
CA SER A 319 8.31 -24.17 -17.14
C SER A 319 7.54 -24.56 -15.88
N SER A 320 6.27 -24.17 -15.78
CA SER A 320 5.36 -24.60 -14.70
C SER A 320 5.01 -26.09 -14.82
N ARG A 321 4.77 -26.61 -16.03
CA ARG A 321 4.53 -28.05 -16.27
C ARG A 321 5.74 -28.90 -15.85
N GLU A 322 6.95 -28.48 -16.22
CA GLU A 322 8.21 -29.11 -15.82
C GLU A 322 8.37 -29.06 -14.30
N THR A 323 8.13 -27.91 -13.67
CA THR A 323 8.16 -27.77 -12.20
C THR A 323 7.17 -28.73 -11.51
N VAL A 324 5.94 -28.84 -12.02
CA VAL A 324 4.92 -29.75 -11.49
C VAL A 324 5.36 -31.21 -11.61
N ILE A 325 5.91 -31.60 -12.78
CA ILE A 325 6.42 -32.95 -13.02
C ILE A 325 7.61 -33.25 -12.09
N GLU A 326 8.57 -32.33 -11.95
CA GLU A 326 9.78 -32.50 -11.14
C GLU A 326 9.48 -32.51 -9.64
N ALA A 327 8.62 -31.61 -9.17
CA ALA A 327 8.19 -31.56 -7.79
C ALA A 327 7.33 -32.76 -7.40
N ASN A 328 6.80 -33.49 -8.39
CA ASN A 328 5.83 -34.58 -8.20
C ASN A 328 4.67 -34.14 -7.30
N ARG A 329 4.23 -32.89 -7.47
CA ARG A 329 3.23 -32.22 -6.63
C ARG A 329 2.36 -31.32 -7.49
N PHE A 330 1.07 -31.58 -7.44
CA PHE A 330 0.05 -30.72 -8.01
C PHE A 330 -1.10 -30.65 -7.01
N HIS A 331 -1.63 -29.47 -6.76
CA HIS A 331 -2.81 -29.30 -5.91
C HIS A 331 -3.77 -28.37 -6.64
N PHE A 332 -4.97 -28.87 -6.90
CA PHE A 332 -6.06 -28.09 -7.42
C PHE A 332 -7.33 -28.54 -6.70
N ALA A 333 -8.23 -27.59 -6.46
CA ALA A 333 -9.51 -27.90 -5.82
C ALA A 333 -10.28 -28.92 -6.66
N THR A 334 -11.14 -29.70 -6.00
CA THR A 334 -12.11 -30.57 -6.68
C THR A 334 -12.88 -29.75 -7.72
N THR A 335 -13.34 -30.41 -8.79
CA THR A 335 -14.00 -29.76 -9.93
C THR A 335 -15.36 -29.15 -9.59
N GLY A 336 -15.77 -29.11 -8.32
CA GLY A 336 -17.12 -28.79 -7.88
C GLY A 336 -18.17 -29.79 -8.39
N ILE A 337 -17.77 -31.05 -8.61
CA ILE A 337 -18.68 -32.11 -9.08
C ILE A 337 -18.60 -33.23 -8.06
N GLU A 338 -19.63 -33.36 -7.23
CA GLU A 338 -19.72 -34.42 -6.23
C GLU A 338 -20.41 -35.67 -6.81
N PRO A 339 -20.02 -36.91 -6.39
CA PRO A 339 -20.66 -38.13 -6.87
C PRO A 339 -22.18 -38.17 -6.65
N THR A 340 -22.66 -37.53 -5.59
CA THR A 340 -24.07 -37.41 -5.19
C THR A 340 -24.88 -36.48 -6.09
N GLU A 341 -24.23 -35.55 -6.79
CA GLU A 341 -24.87 -34.59 -7.71
C GLU A 341 -24.92 -35.10 -9.15
N LEU A 342 -24.28 -36.24 -9.44
CA LEU A 342 -24.30 -36.80 -10.79
C LEU A 342 -25.70 -37.29 -11.16
N PRO A 343 -26.21 -36.99 -12.37
CA PRO A 343 -27.50 -37.49 -12.85
C PRO A 343 -27.65 -39.01 -12.74
N ALA A 344 -26.54 -39.75 -12.89
CA ALA A 344 -26.51 -41.20 -12.76
C ALA A 344 -26.88 -41.68 -11.34
N TRP A 345 -26.51 -40.93 -10.30
CA TRP A 345 -26.89 -41.22 -8.92
C TRP A 345 -28.37 -40.91 -8.68
N THR A 346 -28.83 -39.74 -9.12
CA THR A 346 -30.25 -39.36 -9.02
C THR A 346 -31.16 -40.36 -9.72
N GLU A 347 -30.83 -40.75 -10.96
CA GLU A 347 -31.58 -41.77 -11.70
C GLU A 347 -31.56 -43.14 -11.01
N ALA A 348 -30.46 -43.49 -10.34
CA ALA A 348 -30.35 -44.75 -9.61
C ALA A 348 -31.25 -44.75 -8.37
N LEU A 349 -31.35 -43.62 -7.66
CA LEU A 349 -32.30 -43.44 -6.56
C LEU A 349 -33.74 -43.57 -7.07
N GLU A 350 -34.11 -42.87 -8.14
CA GLU A 350 -35.47 -42.93 -8.71
C GLU A 350 -35.88 -44.32 -9.18
N LYS A 351 -34.95 -45.09 -9.77
CA LYS A 351 -35.22 -46.46 -10.25
C LYS A 351 -35.27 -47.50 -9.11
N THR A 352 -34.58 -47.24 -8.01
CA THR A 352 -34.42 -48.21 -6.92
C THR A 352 -35.46 -48.02 -5.81
N LEU A 353 -35.82 -46.77 -5.52
CA LEU A 353 -36.77 -46.42 -4.46
C LEU A 353 -38.21 -46.62 -4.94
N THR A 354 -39.06 -47.18 -4.08
CA THR A 354 -40.53 -47.13 -4.30
C THR A 354 -41.04 -45.69 -4.14
N PRO A 355 -42.23 -45.33 -4.66
CA PRO A 355 -42.78 -43.98 -4.49
C PRO A 355 -42.87 -43.52 -3.03
N SER A 356 -43.19 -44.42 -2.10
CA SER A 356 -43.22 -44.12 -0.67
C SER A 356 -41.83 -43.89 -0.07
N GLN A 357 -40.82 -44.63 -0.54
CA GLN A 357 -39.43 -44.47 -0.11
C GLN A 357 -38.83 -43.18 -0.69
N GLN A 358 -39.13 -42.87 -1.95
CA GLN A 358 -38.72 -41.63 -2.59
C GLN A 358 -39.31 -40.41 -1.87
N ALA A 359 -40.59 -40.46 -1.49
CA ALA A 359 -41.21 -39.41 -0.71
C ALA A 359 -40.57 -39.25 0.69
N ALA A 360 -40.20 -40.36 1.35
CA ALA A 360 -39.49 -40.30 2.62
C ALA A 360 -38.08 -39.70 2.48
N TRP A 361 -37.35 -40.08 1.43
CA TRP A 361 -36.03 -39.54 1.14
C TRP A 361 -36.08 -38.03 0.81
N GLN A 362 -37.04 -37.60 -0.03
CA GLN A 362 -37.25 -36.18 -0.31
C GLN A 362 -37.61 -35.37 0.93
N ALA A 363 -38.38 -35.97 1.86
CA ALA A 363 -38.70 -35.32 3.14
C ALA A 363 -37.45 -35.15 4.03
N GLU A 364 -36.57 -36.16 4.08
CA GLU A 364 -35.30 -36.09 4.81
C GLU A 364 -34.34 -35.06 4.20
N GLN A 365 -34.22 -35.04 2.86
CA GLN A 365 -33.42 -34.03 2.16
C GLN A 365 -33.91 -32.62 2.48
N ALA A 366 -35.23 -32.40 2.48
CA ALA A 366 -35.81 -31.11 2.84
C ALA A 366 -35.51 -30.71 4.30
N LEU A 367 -35.55 -31.66 5.24
CA LEU A 367 -35.16 -31.41 6.65
C LEU A 367 -33.68 -31.05 6.76
N TRP A 368 -32.81 -31.76 6.04
CA TRP A 368 -31.37 -31.49 6.05
C TRP A 368 -31.04 -30.14 5.43
N GLU A 369 -31.67 -29.79 4.31
CA GLU A 369 -31.54 -28.46 3.70
C GLU A 369 -32.00 -27.35 4.66
N GLU A 370 -33.06 -27.58 5.44
CA GLU A 370 -33.51 -26.66 6.49
C GLU A 370 -32.48 -26.53 7.62
N GLU A 371 -31.96 -27.64 8.13
CA GLU A 371 -30.92 -27.66 9.18
C GLU A 371 -29.61 -27.02 8.73
N GLU A 372 -29.14 -27.32 7.52
CA GLU A 372 -27.92 -26.75 6.96
C GLU A 372 -28.10 -25.26 6.68
N SER A 373 -29.26 -24.84 6.14
CA SER A 373 -29.56 -23.42 5.97
C SER A 373 -29.56 -22.67 7.31
N LYS A 374 -30.07 -23.31 8.37
CA LYS A 374 -30.02 -22.77 9.74
C LYS A 374 -28.59 -22.70 10.27
N ARG A 375 -27.79 -23.75 10.12
CA ARG A 375 -26.36 -23.76 10.50
C ARG A 375 -25.58 -22.66 9.78
N ILE A 376 -25.80 -22.49 8.48
CA ILE A 376 -25.19 -21.42 7.69
C ILE A 376 -25.59 -20.05 8.25
N ALA A 377 -26.88 -19.83 8.50
CA ALA A 377 -27.38 -18.58 9.06
C ALA A 377 -26.77 -18.30 10.45
N GLU A 378 -26.70 -19.30 11.32
CA GLU A 378 -26.06 -19.19 12.64
C GLU A 378 -24.56 -18.87 12.54
N ALA A 379 -23.82 -19.52 11.65
CA ALA A 379 -22.40 -19.26 11.46
C ALA A 379 -22.12 -17.86 10.90
N ILE A 380 -22.94 -17.40 9.96
CA ILE A 380 -22.88 -16.03 9.43
C ILE A 380 -23.16 -15.03 10.55
N GLU A 381 -24.21 -15.24 11.35
CA GLU A 381 -24.58 -14.33 12.44
C GLU A 381 -23.49 -14.26 13.52
N ASN A 382 -22.99 -15.42 13.97
CA ASN A 382 -21.91 -15.50 14.96
C ASN A 382 -20.65 -14.75 14.49
N THR A 383 -20.35 -14.83 13.20
CA THR A 383 -19.19 -14.14 12.61
C THR A 383 -19.46 -12.63 12.53
N ALA A 384 -20.63 -12.21 12.07
CA ALA A 384 -21.02 -10.81 12.01
C ALA A 384 -21.01 -10.15 13.41
N ASP A 385 -21.51 -10.85 14.43
CA ASP A 385 -21.47 -10.41 15.83
C ASP A 385 -20.03 -10.24 16.32
N SER A 386 -19.11 -11.12 15.90
CA SER A 386 -17.69 -11.00 16.24
C SER A 386 -17.01 -9.80 15.55
N TYR A 387 -17.56 -9.35 14.42
CA TYR A 387 -17.06 -8.23 13.63
C TYR A 387 -17.66 -6.89 14.04
N LYS A 388 -18.85 -6.87 14.62
CA LYS A 388 -19.53 -5.64 15.05
C LYS A 388 -18.63 -4.72 15.91
N PRO A 389 -17.92 -5.21 16.95
CA PRO A 389 -17.01 -4.35 17.73
C PRO A 389 -15.85 -3.77 16.91
N GLN A 390 -15.42 -4.46 15.84
CA GLN A 390 -14.37 -3.96 14.96
C GLN A 390 -14.87 -2.82 14.08
N PHE A 391 -16.11 -2.92 13.56
CA PHE A 391 -16.77 -1.83 12.83
C PHE A 391 -17.06 -0.63 13.74
N GLU A 392 -17.53 -0.86 14.97
CA GLU A 392 -17.72 0.21 15.95
C GLU A 392 -16.39 0.92 16.24
N ALA A 393 -15.32 0.16 16.52
CA ALA A 393 -14.01 0.74 16.81
C ALA A 393 -13.37 1.50 15.63
N SER A 394 -13.69 1.13 14.38
CA SER A 394 -13.24 1.84 13.19
C SER A 394 -14.10 3.07 12.87
N PHE A 395 -15.41 3.01 13.10
CA PHE A 395 -16.33 4.02 12.58
C PHE A 395 -16.80 5.04 13.62
N ASP A 396 -16.87 4.69 14.90
CA ASP A 396 -17.19 5.62 15.99
C ASP A 396 -16.29 6.87 16.03
N PRO A 397 -14.97 6.80 15.79
CA PRO A 397 -14.12 7.98 15.69
C PRO A 397 -14.58 8.95 14.60
N ARG A 398 -15.09 8.43 13.49
CA ARG A 398 -15.59 9.24 12.37
C ARG A 398 -16.93 9.91 12.70
N ILE A 399 -17.81 9.20 13.41
CA ILE A 399 -19.05 9.76 13.97
C ILE A 399 -18.69 10.90 14.94
N ALA A 400 -17.77 10.64 15.86
CA ALA A 400 -17.31 11.62 16.84
C ALA A 400 -16.63 12.82 16.18
N ASP A 401 -15.88 12.61 15.09
CA ASP A 401 -15.25 13.68 14.32
C ASP A 401 -16.26 14.63 13.69
N VAL A 402 -17.29 14.11 13.00
CA VAL A 402 -18.35 14.96 12.41
C VAL A 402 -19.04 15.79 13.49
N ILE A 403 -19.39 15.16 14.61
CA ILE A 403 -20.11 15.81 15.72
C ILE A 403 -19.22 16.87 16.39
N GLY A 404 -18.00 16.50 16.76
CA GLY A 404 -17.10 17.32 17.54
C GLY A 404 -16.50 18.47 16.74
N SER A 405 -16.11 18.22 15.49
CA SER A 405 -15.54 19.25 14.63
C SER A 405 -16.59 20.34 14.33
N LEU A 406 -17.82 19.95 13.95
CA LEU A 406 -18.89 20.90 13.62
C LEU A 406 -19.62 21.46 14.85
N ASN A 407 -19.27 20.99 16.05
CA ASN A 407 -19.92 21.36 17.31
C ASN A 407 -21.47 21.26 17.20
N LEU A 408 -21.95 20.11 16.72
CA LEU A 408 -23.37 19.90 16.46
C LEU A 408 -24.17 19.92 17.77
N GLU A 409 -25.32 20.60 17.74
CA GLU A 409 -26.29 20.59 18.84
C GLU A 409 -26.80 19.17 19.13
N GLU A 410 -27.21 18.91 20.38
CA GLU A 410 -27.50 17.58 20.92
C GLU A 410 -28.44 16.73 20.03
N ASP A 411 -29.54 17.31 19.54
CA ASP A 411 -30.49 16.61 18.68
C ASP A 411 -29.88 16.17 17.34
N ARG A 412 -29.04 17.02 16.74
CA ARG A 412 -28.37 16.73 15.47
C ARG A 412 -27.20 15.77 15.67
N ALA A 413 -26.44 15.93 16.75
CA ALA A 413 -25.41 14.99 17.15
C ALA A 413 -25.99 13.58 17.33
N LYS A 414 -27.15 13.46 18.00
CA LYS A 414 -27.87 12.20 18.14
C LYS A 414 -28.29 11.61 16.78
N ALA A 415 -28.79 12.45 15.86
CA ALA A 415 -29.14 12.00 14.52
C ALA A 415 -27.92 11.45 13.74
N VAL A 416 -26.75 12.10 13.86
CA VAL A 416 -25.49 11.59 13.27
C VAL A 416 -25.09 10.25 13.88
N ARG A 417 -25.16 10.08 15.22
CA ARG A 417 -24.86 8.80 15.88
C ARG A 417 -25.78 7.68 15.38
N THR A 418 -27.09 7.92 15.33
CA THR A 418 -28.05 6.93 14.84
C THR A 418 -27.82 6.58 13.38
N ALA A 419 -27.47 7.54 12.53
CA ALA A 419 -27.12 7.27 11.14
C ALA A 419 -25.83 6.43 11.03
N GLY A 420 -24.86 6.66 11.90
CA GLY A 420 -23.63 5.87 11.96
C GLY A 420 -23.83 4.43 12.44
N GLU A 421 -24.64 4.24 13.49
CA GLU A 421 -25.06 2.90 13.96
C GLU A 421 -25.76 2.13 12.84
N LYS A 422 -26.69 2.78 12.13
CA LYS A 422 -27.39 2.19 10.98
C LYS A 422 -26.45 1.88 9.82
N ALA A 423 -25.41 2.69 9.61
CA ALA A 423 -24.40 2.41 8.59
C ALA A 423 -23.59 1.16 8.94
N ILE A 424 -23.21 0.97 10.21
CA ILE A 424 -22.55 -0.26 10.68
C ILE A 424 -23.47 -1.48 10.47
N GLU A 425 -24.77 -1.35 10.78
CA GLU A 425 -25.75 -2.43 10.52
C GLU A 425 -25.85 -2.77 9.03
N GLN A 426 -25.94 -1.76 8.15
CA GLN A 426 -25.97 -1.95 6.69
C GLN A 426 -24.70 -2.61 6.17
N SER A 427 -23.54 -2.25 6.71
CA SER A 427 -22.26 -2.88 6.42
C SER A 427 -22.25 -4.36 6.79
N LEU A 428 -22.71 -4.70 7.99
CA LEU A 428 -22.83 -6.08 8.43
C LEU A 428 -23.82 -6.85 7.57
N ASP A 429 -24.96 -6.27 7.20
CA ASP A 429 -25.95 -6.92 6.33
C ASP A 429 -25.40 -7.19 4.92
N ASN A 430 -24.65 -6.25 4.33
CA ASN A 430 -23.97 -6.46 3.05
C ASN A 430 -22.94 -7.59 3.15
N TRP A 431 -22.13 -7.58 4.21
CA TRP A 431 -21.16 -8.64 4.46
C TRP A 431 -21.86 -10.00 4.66
N LYS A 432 -22.95 -10.07 5.42
CA LYS A 432 -23.75 -11.29 5.63
C LYS A 432 -24.28 -11.85 4.30
N LYS A 433 -24.74 -10.98 3.41
CA LYS A 433 -25.20 -11.37 2.07
C LYS A 433 -24.04 -11.94 1.22
N ARG A 434 -22.90 -11.25 1.18
CA ARG A 434 -21.68 -11.73 0.50
C ARG A 434 -21.18 -13.05 1.08
N ALA A 435 -21.20 -13.19 2.41
CA ALA A 435 -20.84 -14.41 3.12
C ALA A 435 -21.73 -15.58 2.71
N ARG A 436 -23.04 -15.35 2.57
CA ARG A 436 -23.96 -16.38 2.07
C ARG A 436 -23.65 -16.77 0.64
N GLU A 437 -23.55 -15.79 -0.26
CA GLU A 437 -23.21 -16.03 -1.67
C GLU A 437 -21.88 -16.79 -1.82
N TRP A 438 -20.88 -16.45 -1.00
CA TRP A 438 -19.59 -17.15 -0.97
C TRP A 438 -19.72 -18.60 -0.48
N LEU A 439 -20.43 -18.85 0.63
CA LEU A 439 -20.66 -20.20 1.15
C LEU A 439 -21.40 -21.07 0.13
N ASP A 440 -22.34 -20.50 -0.63
CA ASP A 440 -23.07 -21.19 -1.69
C ASP A 440 -22.15 -21.60 -2.87
N THR A 441 -20.96 -20.99 -3.02
CA THR A 441 -19.96 -21.42 -4.02
C THR A 441 -19.03 -22.55 -3.56
N LEU A 442 -19.05 -22.90 -2.27
CA LEU A 442 -18.19 -23.94 -1.71
C LEU A 442 -18.81 -25.33 -1.86
N SER A 443 -17.97 -26.38 -1.84
CA SER A 443 -18.45 -27.76 -1.69
C SER A 443 -19.15 -27.96 -0.35
N ASP A 444 -19.98 -28.98 -0.24
CA ASP A 444 -20.73 -29.24 0.99
C ASP A 444 -19.81 -29.53 2.17
N GLU A 445 -18.71 -30.25 1.95
CA GLU A 445 -17.69 -30.50 2.98
C GLU A 445 -17.03 -29.19 3.47
N GLN A 446 -16.62 -28.32 2.55
CA GLN A 446 -16.00 -27.05 2.90
C GLN A 446 -16.98 -26.14 3.64
N ARG A 447 -18.22 -26.07 3.15
CA ARG A 447 -19.30 -25.32 3.78
C ARG A 447 -19.55 -25.83 5.19
N ARG A 448 -19.72 -27.16 5.37
CA ARG A 448 -19.88 -27.81 6.68
C ARG A 448 -18.71 -27.51 7.61
N ASN A 449 -17.47 -27.62 7.14
CA ASN A 449 -16.27 -27.35 7.93
C ASN A 449 -16.26 -25.92 8.51
N TYR A 450 -16.68 -24.93 7.72
CA TYR A 450 -16.77 -23.54 8.21
C TYR A 450 -17.98 -23.32 9.13
N THR A 451 -19.14 -23.90 8.80
CA THR A 451 -20.35 -23.74 9.62
C THR A 451 -20.25 -24.46 10.96
N GLU A 452 -19.58 -25.62 11.04
CA GLU A 452 -19.30 -26.36 12.29
C GLU A 452 -18.33 -25.62 13.22
N GLN A 453 -17.37 -24.90 12.65
CA GLN A 453 -16.49 -24.01 13.43
C GLN A 453 -17.24 -22.76 13.93
N GLY A 454 -18.46 -22.53 13.46
CA GLY A 454 -19.27 -21.35 13.75
C GLY A 454 -18.65 -20.07 13.20
N ARG A 455 -17.80 -20.15 12.16
CA ARG A 455 -17.05 -19.00 11.63
C ARG A 455 -16.95 -19.04 10.10
N VAL A 456 -17.18 -17.90 9.48
CA VAL A 456 -17.02 -17.69 8.04
C VAL A 456 -15.74 -16.86 7.79
N PRO A 457 -14.68 -17.42 7.19
CA PRO A 457 -13.41 -16.71 7.00
C PRO A 457 -13.44 -15.77 5.78
N LEU A 458 -14.48 -14.95 5.66
CA LEU A 458 -14.62 -13.97 4.59
C LEU A 458 -14.26 -12.57 5.12
N GLY A 459 -13.26 -11.94 4.51
CA GLY A 459 -12.88 -10.56 4.82
C GLY A 459 -13.87 -9.52 4.29
N PHE A 460 -13.67 -8.26 4.70
CA PHE A 460 -14.42 -7.12 4.21
C PHE A 460 -13.92 -6.65 2.84
N ASP A 461 -14.81 -6.06 2.05
CA ASP A 461 -14.45 -5.26 0.89
C ASP A 461 -14.96 -3.81 1.02
N ASP A 462 -14.67 -2.97 0.03
CA ASP A 462 -15.10 -1.56 0.00
C ASP A 462 -16.63 -1.38 0.14
N SER A 463 -17.42 -2.37 -0.30
CA SER A 463 -18.89 -2.33 -0.21
C SER A 463 -19.41 -2.65 1.18
N ASP A 464 -18.57 -3.27 2.02
CA ASP A 464 -18.83 -3.55 3.43
C ASP A 464 -18.42 -2.37 4.33
N GLU A 465 -17.77 -1.32 3.82
CA GLU A 465 -17.34 -0.18 4.65
C GLU A 465 -18.51 0.73 5.07
N ALA A 466 -18.59 1.07 6.36
CA ALA A 466 -19.68 1.88 6.93
C ALA A 466 -19.80 3.26 6.27
N GLN A 467 -18.68 3.88 5.90
CA GLN A 467 -18.66 5.16 5.20
C GLN A 467 -19.30 5.16 3.80
N ASN A 468 -19.37 3.98 3.18
CA ASN A 468 -19.92 3.84 1.84
C ASN A 468 -21.43 3.55 1.88
N GLN A 469 -21.99 3.29 3.07
CA GLN A 469 -23.38 2.92 3.24
C GLN A 469 -24.34 4.10 3.05
N PRO A 470 -25.55 3.83 2.51
CA PRO A 470 -26.56 4.87 2.30
C PRO A 470 -26.90 5.68 3.55
N ALA A 471 -27.00 5.04 4.72
CA ALA A 471 -27.33 5.72 5.98
C ALA A 471 -26.29 6.78 6.35
N TRP A 472 -25.01 6.55 6.07
CA TRP A 472 -23.97 7.53 6.33
C TRP A 472 -24.00 8.68 5.32
N LYS A 473 -24.23 8.38 4.04
CA LYS A 473 -24.36 9.42 2.99
C LYS A 473 -25.51 10.39 3.29
N GLU A 474 -26.60 9.88 3.84
CA GLU A 474 -27.77 10.67 4.26
C GLU A 474 -27.43 11.74 5.32
N VAL A 475 -26.39 11.53 6.15
CA VAL A 475 -25.91 12.53 7.12
C VAL A 475 -25.54 13.83 6.41
N PHE A 476 -24.75 13.74 5.35
CA PHE A 476 -24.30 14.91 4.63
C PHE A 476 -25.46 15.58 3.89
N GLU A 477 -26.40 14.78 3.37
CA GLU A 477 -27.55 15.25 2.57
C GLU A 477 -28.66 15.92 3.38
N THR A 478 -28.94 15.42 4.59
CA THR A 478 -30.15 15.79 5.33
C THR A 478 -29.91 16.35 6.73
N ILE A 479 -28.82 15.94 7.39
CA ILE A 479 -28.53 16.34 8.78
C ILE A 479 -27.63 17.56 8.81
N LEU A 480 -26.62 17.61 7.93
CA LEU A 480 -25.70 18.74 7.82
C LEU A 480 -26.24 19.82 6.88
N THR A 481 -26.02 21.09 7.26
CA THR A 481 -26.25 22.22 6.33
C THR A 481 -25.14 22.25 5.27
N GLU A 482 -25.38 22.96 4.17
CA GLU A 482 -24.39 23.12 3.10
C GLU A 482 -23.10 23.78 3.60
N ASP A 483 -23.20 24.79 4.48
CA ASP A 483 -22.05 25.49 5.04
C ASP A 483 -21.22 24.58 5.95
N GLU A 484 -21.87 23.77 6.79
CA GLU A 484 -21.21 22.78 7.64
C GLU A 484 -20.57 21.66 6.82
N ARG A 485 -21.22 21.21 5.75
CA ARG A 485 -20.64 20.21 4.84
C ARG A 485 -19.35 20.74 4.23
N LYS A 486 -19.38 21.96 3.67
CA LYS A 486 -18.17 22.60 3.09
C LYS A 486 -17.10 22.86 4.13
N LEU A 487 -17.49 23.21 5.36
CA LEU A 487 -16.57 23.40 6.47
C LEU A 487 -15.88 22.09 6.83
N TRP A 488 -16.63 20.99 6.95
CA TRP A 488 -16.09 19.66 7.24
C TRP A 488 -15.20 19.17 6.09
N GLU A 489 -15.61 19.30 4.83
CA GLU A 489 -14.78 18.98 3.65
C GLU A 489 -13.47 19.78 3.65
N THR A 490 -13.53 21.06 3.98
CA THR A 490 -12.35 21.92 4.11
C THR A 490 -11.43 21.43 5.22
N TRP A 491 -11.98 21.04 6.37
CA TRP A 491 -11.20 20.45 7.45
C TRP A 491 -10.56 19.13 7.07
N GLN A 492 -11.28 18.22 6.40
CA GLN A 492 -10.72 16.96 5.92
C GLN A 492 -9.54 17.21 4.98
N ARG A 493 -9.69 18.13 4.02
CA ARG A 493 -8.60 18.51 3.12
C ARG A 493 -7.41 19.12 3.87
N ASN A 494 -7.67 20.03 4.81
CA ASN A 494 -6.60 20.65 5.60
C ASN A 494 -5.85 19.61 6.47
N ARG A 495 -6.57 18.64 7.04
CA ARG A 495 -6.00 17.51 7.78
C ARG A 495 -5.13 16.64 6.89
N GLU A 496 -5.61 16.33 5.69
CA GLU A 496 -4.86 15.57 4.71
C GLU A 496 -3.58 16.31 4.28
N GLU A 497 -3.67 17.62 4.01
CA GLU A 497 -2.52 18.47 3.72
C GLU A 497 -1.52 18.51 4.89
N ARG A 498 -1.99 18.70 6.13
CA ARG A 498 -1.16 18.68 7.34
C ARG A 498 -0.49 17.33 7.53
N ARG A 499 -1.21 16.23 7.33
CA ARG A 499 -0.68 14.86 7.42
C ARG A 499 0.38 14.59 6.36
N ARG A 500 0.15 15.01 5.12
CA ARG A 500 1.14 14.91 4.03
C ARG A 500 2.39 15.73 4.34
N GLY A 501 2.21 16.96 4.84
CA GLY A 501 3.31 17.82 5.28
C GLY A 501 4.11 17.22 6.44
N ALA A 502 3.42 16.69 7.45
CA ALA A 502 4.03 16.04 8.61
C ALA A 502 4.83 14.79 8.21
N LEU A 503 4.26 13.91 7.38
CA LEU A 503 4.95 12.74 6.86
C LEU A 503 6.18 13.13 6.03
N SER A 504 6.04 14.12 5.16
CA SER A 504 7.14 14.62 4.34
C SER A 504 8.25 15.18 5.21
N GLY A 505 7.91 16.02 6.19
CA GLY A 505 8.86 16.58 7.15
C GLY A 505 9.57 15.50 7.96
N LEU A 506 8.85 14.47 8.41
CA LEU A 506 9.43 13.35 9.14
C LEU A 506 10.43 12.57 8.28
N ILE A 507 10.06 12.21 7.06
CA ILE A 507 10.94 11.51 6.11
C ILE A 507 12.22 12.31 5.85
N VAL A 508 12.09 13.63 5.67
CA VAL A 508 13.25 14.49 5.44
C VAL A 508 14.09 14.66 6.71
N ALA A 509 13.48 14.77 7.89
CA ALA A 509 14.21 14.80 9.16
C ALA A 509 15.01 13.51 9.39
N GLU A 510 14.46 12.35 9.03
CA GLU A 510 15.17 11.07 9.14
C GLU A 510 16.41 11.00 8.24
N ILE A 511 16.31 11.50 6.99
CA ILE A 511 17.42 11.44 6.04
C ILE A 511 18.42 12.59 6.24
N GLU A 512 17.97 13.72 6.81
CA GLU A 512 18.79 14.89 7.09
C GLU A 512 20.01 14.49 7.91
N GLU A 513 19.84 13.69 8.97
CA GLU A 513 20.89 13.16 9.86
C GLU A 513 22.07 12.48 9.13
N TRP A 514 21.84 11.96 7.93
CA TRP A 514 22.81 11.14 7.19
C TRP A 514 23.46 11.88 6.04
N VAL A 515 22.72 12.79 5.42
CA VAL A 515 23.12 13.43 4.17
C VAL A 515 23.84 14.74 4.44
N GLY A 516 23.38 15.51 5.43
CA GLY A 516 23.93 16.85 5.73
C GLY A 516 23.34 17.90 4.80
N ILE A 517 22.02 17.91 4.67
CA ILE A 517 21.29 18.91 3.89
C ILE A 517 21.11 20.20 4.70
N ASP A 518 21.17 21.34 4.02
CA ASP A 518 20.90 22.64 4.64
C ASP A 518 19.38 22.96 4.69
N PRO A 519 18.93 24.01 5.39
CA PRO A 519 17.51 24.34 5.50
C PRO A 519 16.80 24.58 4.16
N GLN A 520 17.47 25.16 3.17
CA GLN A 520 16.85 25.40 1.85
C GLN A 520 16.70 24.11 1.05
N GLN A 521 17.67 23.21 1.17
CA GLN A 521 17.60 21.87 0.58
C GLN A 521 16.50 21.05 1.27
N TRP A 522 16.38 21.14 2.59
CA TRP A 522 15.34 20.49 3.37
C TRP A 522 13.94 20.84 2.84
N GLU A 523 13.62 22.13 2.71
CA GLU A 523 12.31 22.57 2.20
C GLU A 523 12.02 22.05 0.80
N LYS A 524 13.01 22.10 -0.10
CA LYS A 524 12.85 21.60 -1.47
C LYS A 524 12.60 20.09 -1.50
N ILE A 525 13.31 19.30 -0.69
CA ILE A 525 13.11 17.86 -0.61
C ILE A 525 11.75 17.55 0.02
N ALA A 526 11.36 18.26 1.08
CA ALA A 526 10.06 18.10 1.73
C ALA A 526 8.90 18.35 0.75
N ASN A 527 9.04 19.36 -0.13
CA ASN A 527 8.06 19.60 -1.19
C ASN A 527 8.00 18.45 -2.20
N VAL A 528 9.14 17.89 -2.62
CA VAL A 528 9.18 16.70 -3.50
C VAL A 528 8.53 15.50 -2.83
N CYS A 529 8.78 15.28 -1.54
CA CYS A 529 8.13 14.23 -0.75
C CYS A 529 6.60 14.45 -0.69
N SER A 530 6.16 15.69 -0.45
CA SER A 530 4.73 16.02 -0.33
C SER A 530 3.97 15.87 -1.64
N GLU A 531 4.57 16.27 -2.77
CA GLU A 531 4.03 16.05 -4.13
C GLU A 531 3.82 14.56 -4.42
N GLN A 532 4.59 13.69 -3.77
CA GLN A 532 4.58 12.25 -4.00
C GLN A 532 4.05 11.46 -2.80
N ALA A 533 3.38 12.13 -1.85
CA ALA A 533 2.89 11.52 -0.61
C ALA A 533 1.96 10.33 -0.84
N GLU A 534 1.16 10.35 -1.92
CA GLU A 534 0.29 9.24 -2.34
C GLU A 534 1.10 8.00 -2.75
N VAL A 535 2.24 8.18 -3.42
CA VAL A 535 3.17 7.11 -3.82
C VAL A 535 3.84 6.48 -2.59
N LEU A 536 3.93 7.22 -1.48
CA LEU A 536 4.55 6.72 -0.26
C LEU A 536 3.74 5.58 0.37
N GLY A 537 2.48 5.38 -0.05
CA GLY A 537 1.69 4.18 0.27
C GLY A 537 1.49 3.94 1.76
N VAL A 538 1.80 4.92 2.61
CA VAL A 538 1.53 4.89 4.03
C VAL A 538 0.05 5.19 4.19
N GLN A 539 -0.77 4.17 3.96
CA GLN A 539 -2.11 4.19 4.53
C GLN A 539 -1.90 4.17 6.04
N PHE A 540 -2.12 5.32 6.66
CA PHE A 540 -2.45 5.36 8.08
C PHE A 540 -3.79 4.64 8.19
N ASP A 541 -3.74 3.31 8.27
CA ASP A 541 -4.84 2.57 8.87
C ASP A 541 -5.13 3.27 10.20
N GLU A 542 -6.34 3.81 10.32
CA GLU A 542 -6.81 4.53 11.50
C GLU A 542 -6.67 3.69 12.79
N GLN A 543 -6.52 2.37 12.65
CA GLN A 543 -6.32 1.43 13.73
C GLN A 543 -4.85 1.19 14.11
N HIS A 544 -3.89 1.33 13.19
CA HIS A 544 -2.49 0.97 13.44
C HIS A 544 -1.49 1.94 12.79
N PHE A 545 -1.08 2.97 13.53
CA PHE A 545 0.10 3.75 13.16
C PHE A 545 1.37 2.91 13.31
N TYR A 546 1.84 2.30 12.24
CA TYR A 546 3.13 1.64 12.20
C TYR A 546 3.88 2.03 10.92
N MET A 547 5.06 2.60 11.11
CA MET A 547 6.00 2.86 10.03
C MET A 547 7.33 2.22 10.38
N SER A 548 7.92 1.51 9.43
CA SER A 548 9.29 1.05 9.56
C SER A 548 10.24 2.00 8.85
N VAL A 549 11.50 2.01 9.29
CA VAL A 549 12.57 2.70 8.57
C VAL A 549 12.76 2.19 7.14
N ALA A 550 12.38 0.94 6.84
CA ALA A 550 12.36 0.45 5.47
C ALA A 550 11.23 1.08 4.65
N ASP A 551 10.11 1.44 5.26
CA ASP A 551 9.02 2.14 4.57
C ASP A 551 9.48 3.54 4.16
N ILE A 552 10.20 4.23 5.05
CA ILE A 552 10.87 5.50 4.75
C ILE A 552 11.88 5.31 3.62
N ALA A 553 12.68 4.25 3.64
CA ALA A 553 13.65 4.00 2.58
C ALA A 553 13.00 3.71 1.21
N ARG A 554 11.92 2.93 1.20
CA ARG A 554 11.11 2.65 0.00
C ARG A 554 10.49 3.94 -0.53
N ALA A 555 9.95 4.77 0.36
CA ALA A 555 9.41 6.09 0.04
C ALA A 555 10.47 6.97 -0.63
N LEU A 556 11.64 7.11 -0.01
CA LEU A 556 12.76 7.89 -0.53
C LEU A 556 13.27 7.37 -1.89
N ARG A 557 13.24 6.05 -2.12
CA ARG A 557 13.64 5.43 -3.40
C ARG A 557 12.62 5.64 -4.51
N ALA A 558 11.34 5.73 -4.16
CA ALA A 558 10.27 6.00 -5.13
C ALA A 558 10.26 7.45 -5.63
N LEU A 559 10.93 8.36 -4.91
CA LEU A 559 11.04 9.76 -5.32
C LEU A 559 11.72 9.92 -6.68
N ASP A 560 11.36 10.99 -7.39
CA ASP A 560 12.03 11.34 -8.65
C ASP A 560 13.50 11.70 -8.39
N SER A 561 14.38 10.72 -8.64
CA SER A 561 15.83 10.84 -8.44
C SER A 561 16.43 12.03 -9.20
N LYS A 562 15.85 12.47 -10.32
CA LYS A 562 16.32 13.65 -11.05
C LYS A 562 16.02 14.92 -10.27
N LYS A 563 14.82 15.05 -9.69
CA LYS A 563 14.46 16.20 -8.83
C LYS A 563 15.36 16.25 -7.59
N ILE A 564 15.57 15.12 -6.92
CA ILE A 564 16.43 15.07 -5.73
C ILE A 564 17.89 15.39 -6.08
N LYS A 565 18.45 14.81 -7.14
CA LYS A 565 19.83 15.08 -7.58
C LYS A 565 20.06 16.54 -8.02
N GLN A 566 19.02 17.28 -8.40
CA GLN A 566 19.13 18.72 -8.67
C GLN A 566 19.20 19.57 -7.39
N ILE A 567 18.75 19.03 -6.25
CA ILE A 567 18.77 19.73 -4.95
C ILE A 567 20.08 19.46 -4.21
N LEU A 568 20.61 18.25 -4.32
CA LEU A 568 21.81 17.78 -3.63
C LEU A 568 23.08 18.00 -4.47
N ASP A 569 24.21 18.26 -3.80
CA ASP A 569 25.52 18.15 -4.46
C ASP A 569 25.94 16.67 -4.63
N GLU A 570 27.03 16.41 -5.37
CA GLU A 570 27.46 15.03 -5.66
C GLU A 570 27.87 14.25 -4.40
N THR A 571 28.41 14.93 -3.38
CA THR A 571 28.77 14.30 -2.10
C THR A 571 27.52 13.92 -1.32
N GLN A 572 26.56 14.83 -1.23
CA GLN A 572 25.27 14.62 -0.61
C GLN A 572 24.47 13.54 -1.34
N TRP A 573 24.48 13.51 -2.69
CA TRP A 573 23.82 12.48 -3.48
C TRP A 573 24.39 11.08 -3.18
N THR A 574 25.72 10.95 -3.09
CA THR A 574 26.37 9.70 -2.73
C THR A 574 25.94 9.23 -1.33
N ARG A 575 25.85 10.17 -0.37
CA ARG A 575 25.38 9.87 0.99
C ARG A 575 23.89 9.53 1.03
N TRP A 576 23.08 10.17 0.20
CA TRP A 576 21.66 9.89 0.04
C TRP A 576 21.43 8.43 -0.39
N GLU A 577 22.09 7.99 -1.45
CA GLU A 577 22.02 6.59 -1.92
C GLU A 577 22.49 5.61 -0.83
N LYS A 578 23.58 5.94 -0.14
CA LYS A 578 24.10 5.12 0.96
C LYS A 578 23.13 5.05 2.14
N ALA A 579 22.52 6.17 2.53
CA ALA A 579 21.59 6.25 3.63
C ALA A 579 20.30 5.45 3.35
N ILE A 580 19.76 5.53 2.12
CA ILE A 580 18.63 4.69 1.71
C ILE A 580 18.99 3.20 1.85
N ALA A 581 20.13 2.76 1.32
CA ALA A 581 20.56 1.37 1.43
C ALA A 581 20.72 0.92 2.91
N MET A 582 21.21 1.81 3.78
CA MET A 582 21.31 1.54 5.22
C MET A 582 19.93 1.41 5.87
N LEU A 583 18.99 2.29 5.57
CA LEU A 583 17.62 2.24 6.11
C LEU A 583 16.87 0.97 5.65
N GLU A 584 17.05 0.53 4.40
CA GLU A 584 16.48 -0.73 3.90
C GLU A 584 17.01 -1.95 4.66
N SER A 585 18.30 -1.96 4.95
CA SER A 585 18.93 -3.05 5.71
C SER A 585 18.50 -3.09 7.18
N ARG A 586 17.87 -2.04 7.71
CA ARG A 586 17.29 -2.01 9.06
C ARG A 586 15.90 -2.60 9.14
N GLY A 587 15.02 -2.34 8.17
CA GLY A 587 13.62 -2.74 8.27
C GLY A 587 13.33 -4.18 7.84
N HIS A 588 14.21 -4.82 7.07
CA HIS A 588 14.15 -6.27 6.91
C HIS A 588 14.63 -6.89 8.21
N SER A 589 13.81 -7.75 8.83
CA SER A 589 14.21 -8.56 9.99
C SER A 589 15.61 -9.13 9.71
N ARG A 590 16.63 -8.55 10.36
CA ARG A 590 18.04 -8.68 9.94
C ARG A 590 18.56 -10.11 10.05
N SER A 591 17.71 -11.05 10.45
CA SER A 591 17.99 -12.48 10.53
C SER A 591 18.24 -13.15 9.18
N GLN A 592 17.98 -12.52 8.03
CA GLN A 592 18.16 -13.16 6.73
C GLN A 592 19.44 -12.75 5.95
N ASN A 593 20.10 -11.64 6.32
CA ASN A 593 21.13 -11.05 5.45
C ASN A 593 22.59 -11.34 5.86
N ALA A 594 22.84 -11.81 7.08
CA ALA A 594 24.15 -12.37 7.37
C ALA A 594 24.26 -13.70 6.60
N LYS A 595 24.97 -13.68 5.46
CA LYS A 595 25.38 -14.89 4.72
C LYS A 595 26.38 -15.69 5.55
N ILE A 596 25.93 -16.18 6.71
CA ILE A 596 26.66 -17.19 7.45
C ILE A 596 26.62 -18.43 6.54
N PRO A 597 27.76 -19.04 6.16
CA PRO A 597 27.74 -20.28 5.41
C PRO A 597 26.92 -21.35 6.15
N GLU A 598 26.32 -22.30 5.43
CA GLU A 598 25.71 -23.45 6.11
C GLU A 598 26.79 -24.24 6.86
N PRO A 599 26.53 -24.67 8.12
CA PRO A 599 27.51 -25.43 8.86
C PRO A 599 27.74 -26.79 8.20
N PRO A 600 29.00 -27.24 8.07
CA PRO A 600 29.27 -28.63 7.71
C PRO A 600 28.66 -29.57 8.77
N LYS A 601 28.26 -30.78 8.36
CA LYS A 601 27.59 -31.78 9.22
C LYS A 601 28.36 -32.11 10.52
N GLN A 602 29.66 -31.82 10.57
CA GLN A 602 30.52 -31.91 11.75
C GLN A 602 31.32 -30.62 11.92
N ALA A 603 30.63 -29.52 12.27
CA ALA A 603 31.32 -28.27 12.53
C ALA A 603 32.06 -28.34 13.88
N GLY A 604 33.39 -28.28 13.83
CA GLY A 604 34.23 -28.20 15.03
C GLY A 604 34.19 -26.81 15.68
N ALA A 605 34.80 -26.67 16.85
CA ALA A 605 34.85 -25.41 17.61
C ALA A 605 35.39 -24.22 16.80
N MET A 606 36.32 -24.46 15.86
CA MET A 606 36.88 -23.41 14.99
C MET A 606 35.86 -22.85 14.00
N TYR A 607 34.91 -23.66 13.53
CA TYR A 607 33.83 -23.15 12.67
C TYR A 607 32.94 -22.18 13.43
N VAL A 608 32.60 -22.53 14.67
CA VAL A 608 31.78 -21.69 15.56
C VAL A 608 32.47 -20.36 15.83
N GLU A 609 33.76 -20.38 16.18
CA GLU A 609 34.52 -19.14 16.40
C GLU A 609 34.63 -18.29 15.14
N ASN A 610 34.80 -18.89 13.96
CA ASN A 610 34.80 -18.15 12.69
C ASN A 610 33.44 -17.52 12.41
N ALA A 611 32.34 -18.24 12.62
CA ALA A 611 30.99 -17.72 12.42
C ALA A 611 30.66 -16.57 13.39
N ILE A 612 31.06 -16.69 14.66
CA ILE A 612 30.96 -15.60 15.64
C ILE A 612 31.78 -14.40 15.17
N THR A 613 33.04 -14.62 14.77
CA THR A 613 33.94 -13.54 14.34
C THR A 613 33.39 -12.80 13.12
N GLU A 614 32.84 -13.52 12.14
CA GLU A 614 32.24 -12.95 10.93
C GLU A 614 31.04 -12.04 11.30
N VAL A 615 30.15 -12.52 12.17
CA VAL A 615 28.98 -11.73 12.64
C VAL A 615 29.41 -10.49 13.41
N LEU A 616 30.41 -10.60 14.29
CA LEU A 616 30.95 -9.46 15.03
C LEU A 616 31.59 -8.44 14.10
N TYR A 617 32.41 -8.90 13.14
CA TYR A 617 33.10 -8.04 12.18
C TYR A 617 32.13 -7.24 11.30
N HIS A 618 31.16 -7.92 10.65
CA HIS A 618 30.19 -7.22 9.80
C HIS A 618 29.36 -6.23 10.59
N ARG A 619 28.90 -6.61 11.78
CA ARG A 619 28.08 -5.71 12.59
C ARG A 619 28.84 -4.51 13.10
N ASN A 620 30.07 -4.70 13.58
CA ASN A 620 30.94 -3.60 14.02
C ASN A 620 31.21 -2.62 12.86
N ARG A 621 31.48 -3.16 11.66
CA ARG A 621 31.64 -2.35 10.46
C ARG A 621 30.38 -1.55 10.10
N GLU A 622 29.21 -2.19 10.08
CA GLU A 622 27.93 -1.51 9.83
C GLU A 622 27.69 -0.35 10.80
N VAL A 623 27.82 -0.62 12.10
CA VAL A 623 27.63 0.36 13.18
C VAL A 623 28.63 1.51 13.06
N THR A 624 29.89 1.22 12.74
CA THR A 624 30.92 2.24 12.51
C THR A 624 30.61 3.10 11.30
N GLU A 625 30.24 2.50 10.17
CA GLU A 625 29.91 3.22 8.94
C GLU A 625 28.69 4.12 9.12
N GLU A 626 27.68 3.66 9.85
CA GLU A 626 26.48 4.41 10.20
C GLU A 626 26.82 5.65 11.04
N ASN A 627 27.57 5.46 12.13
CA ASN A 627 27.92 6.55 13.03
C ASN A 627 28.85 7.57 12.35
N LEU A 628 29.71 7.10 11.46
CA LEU A 628 30.55 7.97 10.63
C LEU A 628 29.72 8.83 9.70
N LEU A 629 28.72 8.26 9.04
CA LEU A 629 27.85 8.99 8.12
C LEU A 629 27.11 10.12 8.84
N ARG A 630 26.54 9.83 10.03
CA ARG A 630 25.86 10.81 10.88
C ARG A 630 26.80 11.92 11.38
N THR A 631 27.97 11.55 11.88
CA THR A 631 28.92 12.52 12.45
C THR A 631 29.51 13.44 11.38
N VAL A 632 29.82 12.90 10.19
CA VAL A 632 30.32 13.71 9.06
C VAL A 632 29.24 14.66 8.53
N SER A 633 27.98 14.21 8.48
CA SER A 633 26.84 15.08 8.15
C SER A 633 26.73 16.27 9.11
N GLU A 634 26.87 16.05 10.42
CA GLU A 634 26.90 17.13 11.42
C GLU A 634 28.07 18.09 11.21
N ILE A 635 29.28 17.56 10.94
CA ILE A 635 30.46 18.39 10.63
C ILE A 635 30.22 19.28 9.43
N GLU A 636 29.59 18.76 8.38
CA GLU A 636 29.33 19.53 7.18
C GLU A 636 28.35 20.67 7.43
N VAL A 637 27.20 20.39 8.04
CA VAL A 637 26.14 21.39 8.25
C VAL A 637 26.59 22.44 9.26
N CYS A 638 27.05 22.01 10.43
CA CYS A 638 27.48 22.92 11.48
C CYS A 638 28.80 23.62 11.12
N GLY A 639 29.68 22.95 10.37
CA GLY A 639 30.93 23.53 9.89
C GLY A 639 30.71 24.62 8.85
N LYS A 640 29.75 24.45 7.94
CA LYS A 640 29.31 25.52 7.01
C LYS A 640 28.76 26.73 7.78
N ALA A 641 27.88 26.50 8.76
CA ALA A 641 27.30 27.57 9.58
C ALA A 641 28.35 28.33 10.41
N ALA A 642 29.31 27.61 10.99
CA ALA A 642 30.43 28.19 11.74
C ALA A 642 31.59 28.70 10.85
N GLN A 643 31.45 28.64 9.52
CA GLN A 643 32.44 29.10 8.54
C GLN A 643 33.83 28.50 8.79
N LEU A 644 33.88 27.18 9.04
CA LEU A 644 35.13 26.49 9.34
C LEU A 644 36.02 26.39 8.10
N THR A 645 37.34 26.48 8.31
CA THR A 645 38.30 26.26 7.23
C THR A 645 38.37 24.76 6.91
N PRO A 646 38.78 24.38 5.68
CA PRO A 646 38.96 22.97 5.31
C PRO A 646 39.90 22.21 6.25
N GLU A 647 40.91 22.89 6.80
CA GLU A 647 41.83 22.32 7.78
C GLU A 647 41.13 21.96 9.10
N ILE A 648 40.28 22.86 9.64
CA ILE A 648 39.52 22.57 10.86
C ILE A 648 38.53 21.44 10.61
N VAL A 649 37.84 21.44 9.45
CA VAL A 649 36.91 20.37 9.06
C VAL A 649 37.62 19.01 9.04
N SER A 650 38.77 18.91 8.37
CA SER A 650 39.58 17.67 8.32
C SER A 650 40.00 17.19 9.72
N GLN A 651 40.37 18.12 10.60
CA GLN A 651 40.72 17.80 11.99
C GLN A 651 39.52 17.33 12.80
N LEU A 652 38.33 17.91 12.60
CA LEU A 652 37.10 17.44 13.22
C LEU A 652 36.67 16.08 12.68
N GLU A 653 36.79 15.80 11.38
CA GLU A 653 36.56 14.46 10.83
C GLU A 653 37.49 13.41 11.44
N THR A 654 38.75 13.78 11.71
CA THR A 654 39.69 12.90 12.41
C THR A 654 39.25 12.67 13.87
N ALA A 655 38.84 13.73 14.57
CA ALA A 655 38.32 13.61 15.93
C ALA A 655 37.03 12.76 16.00
N ALA A 656 36.15 12.89 15.01
CA ALA A 656 34.95 12.09 14.85
C ALA A 656 35.26 10.61 14.72
N LYS A 657 36.20 10.24 13.84
CA LYS A 657 36.66 8.84 13.70
C LYS A 657 37.16 8.28 15.03
N GLY A 658 37.96 9.05 15.78
CA GLY A 658 38.42 8.64 17.10
C GLY A 658 37.31 8.50 18.13
N ALA A 659 36.33 9.42 18.13
CA ALA A 659 35.15 9.34 19.00
C ALA A 659 34.30 8.10 18.70
N ILE A 660 34.07 7.81 17.41
CA ILE A 660 33.35 6.62 16.95
C ILE A 660 34.09 5.36 17.39
N GLU A 661 35.41 5.29 17.18
CA GLU A 661 36.21 4.14 17.62
C GLU A 661 36.08 3.87 19.12
N VAL A 662 36.16 4.92 19.96
CA VAL A 662 36.00 4.79 21.41
C VAL A 662 34.63 4.21 21.79
N VAL A 663 33.57 4.73 21.17
CA VAL A 663 32.21 4.29 21.47
C VAL A 663 31.95 2.88 20.92
N THR A 664 32.35 2.61 19.67
CA THR A 664 32.15 1.30 19.05
C THR A 664 32.94 0.22 19.77
N ASN A 665 34.14 0.50 20.29
CA ASN A 665 34.90 -0.48 21.08
C ASN A 665 34.18 -0.91 22.38
N ARG A 666 33.46 0.02 23.02
CA ARG A 666 32.63 -0.31 24.19
C ARG A 666 31.45 -1.17 23.78
N TRP A 667 30.73 -0.75 22.73
CA TRP A 667 29.59 -1.48 22.18
C TRP A 667 29.98 -2.89 21.71
N ASP A 668 31.12 -3.03 21.02
CA ASP A 668 31.65 -4.30 20.50
C ASP A 668 31.95 -5.29 21.62
N SER A 669 32.46 -4.81 22.76
CA SER A 669 32.69 -5.63 23.94
C SER A 669 31.39 -6.22 24.50
N ASP A 670 30.33 -5.41 24.56
CA ASP A 670 29.02 -5.85 25.05
C ASP A 670 28.29 -6.74 24.03
N TYR A 671 28.42 -6.43 22.74
CA TYR A 671 27.86 -7.27 21.67
C TYR A 671 28.56 -8.62 21.59
N THR A 672 29.88 -8.65 21.68
CA THR A 672 30.67 -9.89 21.77
C THR A 672 30.21 -10.75 22.92
N ARG A 673 30.01 -10.16 24.12
CA ARG A 673 29.50 -10.88 25.28
C ARG A 673 28.12 -11.50 25.00
N PHE A 674 27.21 -10.74 24.40
CA PHE A 674 25.88 -11.23 24.05
C PHE A 674 25.89 -12.36 23.02
N VAL A 675 26.60 -12.17 21.90
CA VAL A 675 26.70 -13.17 20.82
C VAL A 675 27.25 -14.47 21.40
N ARG A 676 28.32 -14.40 22.21
CA ARG A 676 28.92 -15.57 22.86
C ARG A 676 27.99 -16.24 23.87
N GLN A 677 27.19 -15.47 24.62
CA GLN A 677 26.19 -16.02 25.53
C GLN A 677 25.07 -16.74 24.78
N ARG A 678 24.61 -16.19 23.65
CA ARG A 678 23.53 -16.76 22.82
C ARG A 678 23.89 -18.13 22.25
N VAL A 679 25.14 -18.31 21.82
CA VAL A 679 25.62 -19.55 21.17
C VAL A 679 26.22 -20.56 22.14
N ARG A 680 26.28 -20.24 23.44
CA ARG A 680 26.93 -21.09 24.44
C ARG A 680 26.22 -22.43 24.57
N GLY A 681 26.93 -23.51 24.28
CA GLY A 681 26.44 -24.88 24.43
C GLY A 681 25.47 -25.34 23.34
N ALA A 682 25.25 -24.53 22.30
CA ALA A 682 24.47 -24.92 21.14
C ALA A 682 25.29 -25.81 20.17
N ASP A 683 24.63 -26.71 19.45
CA ASP A 683 25.24 -27.45 18.35
C ASP A 683 25.42 -26.55 17.10
N ALA A 684 26.17 -27.01 16.10
CA ALA A 684 26.50 -26.20 14.92
C ALA A 684 25.28 -25.68 14.12
N GLN A 685 24.21 -26.47 13.99
CA GLN A 685 23.00 -26.04 13.28
C GLN A 685 22.20 -25.03 14.09
N THR A 686 22.14 -25.22 15.41
CA THR A 686 21.51 -24.31 16.34
C THR A 686 22.28 -22.99 16.44
N ILE A 687 23.62 -23.03 16.42
CA ILE A 687 24.49 -21.85 16.39
C ILE A 687 24.21 -20.99 15.16
N HIS A 688 24.13 -21.60 13.97
CA HIS A 688 23.84 -20.86 12.75
C HIS A 688 22.50 -20.11 12.84
N ARG A 689 21.43 -20.77 13.32
CA ARG A 689 20.12 -20.12 13.55
C ARG A 689 20.19 -19.05 14.64
N GLN A 690 20.92 -19.29 15.73
CA GLN A 690 21.04 -18.34 16.82
C GLN A 690 21.83 -17.09 16.41
N LEU A 691 22.92 -17.25 15.66
CA LEU A 691 23.72 -16.16 15.09
C LEU A 691 22.94 -15.35 14.06
N ALA A 692 22.12 -15.99 13.23
CA ALA A 692 21.19 -15.28 12.37
C ALA A 692 20.29 -14.34 13.20
N GLY A 693 19.82 -14.81 14.36
CA GLY A 693 19.02 -14.03 15.31
C GLY A 693 19.77 -13.00 16.16
N THR A 694 21.12 -12.92 16.15
CA THR A 694 21.86 -11.92 16.95
C THR A 694 21.89 -10.53 16.32
N SER A 695 21.54 -10.43 15.03
CA SER A 695 21.42 -9.15 14.33
C SER A 695 20.42 -8.18 14.96
N ASN A 696 19.43 -8.71 15.69
CA ASN A 696 18.43 -7.95 16.44
C ASN A 696 18.91 -7.56 17.85
N TYR A 697 20.22 -7.62 18.14
CA TYR A 697 20.73 -7.25 19.46
C TYR A 697 20.62 -5.74 19.70
N ARG A 698 20.05 -5.41 20.87
CA ARG A 698 19.61 -4.08 21.27
C ARG A 698 20.48 -3.49 22.36
N THR A 699 21.82 -3.53 22.23
CA THR A 699 22.63 -2.69 23.12
C THR A 699 22.59 -1.26 22.66
N ARG A 700 22.24 -0.41 23.61
CA ARG A 700 22.40 1.02 23.52
C ARG A 700 23.87 1.34 23.23
N MET A 701 24.10 2.00 22.09
CA MET A 701 25.37 2.64 21.80
C MET A 701 25.30 4.10 22.29
N GLU A 702 26.37 4.61 22.88
CA GLU A 702 26.46 6.04 23.19
C GLU A 702 26.50 6.83 21.86
N ASN A 703 25.97 8.06 21.82
CA ASN A 703 26.15 8.90 20.64
C ASN A 703 27.62 9.36 20.57
N PRO A 704 28.37 9.16 19.47
CA PRO A 704 29.74 9.65 19.34
C PRO A 704 29.88 11.16 19.58
N LEU A 705 28.85 11.93 19.19
CA LEU A 705 28.77 13.37 19.41
C LEU A 705 28.63 13.75 20.90
N ASP A 706 28.22 12.80 21.75
CA ASP A 706 28.15 13.01 23.19
C ASP A 706 29.43 12.66 23.93
N SER A 707 30.38 12.01 23.26
CA SER A 707 31.63 11.59 23.87
C SER A 707 32.47 12.78 24.35
N ASN A 708 33.15 12.61 25.48
CA ASN A 708 34.09 13.61 25.99
C ASN A 708 35.20 13.91 24.98
N LEU A 709 35.63 12.90 24.20
CA LEU A 709 36.64 13.08 23.17
C LEU A 709 36.16 14.06 22.10
N TRP A 710 34.93 13.90 21.61
CA TRP A 710 34.32 14.82 20.65
C TRP A 710 34.14 16.23 21.23
N LYS A 711 33.47 16.35 22.38
CA LYS A 711 33.17 17.63 23.05
C LYS A 711 34.44 18.43 23.36
N ASN A 712 35.52 17.77 23.77
CA ASN A 712 36.80 18.43 24.03
C ASN A 712 37.48 18.90 22.73
N ASN A 713 37.42 18.11 21.65
CA ASN A 713 37.98 18.52 20.36
C ASN A 713 37.21 19.70 19.78
N LEU A 714 35.89 19.75 19.87
CA LEU A 714 35.10 20.93 19.46
C LEU A 714 35.56 22.19 20.21
N LYS A 715 35.64 22.13 21.55
CA LYS A 715 36.11 23.26 22.37
C LYS A 715 37.54 23.69 22.06
N TRP A 716 38.41 22.74 21.71
CA TRP A 716 39.81 23.03 21.43
C TRP A 716 40.04 23.60 20.02
N LYS A 717 39.26 23.13 19.04
CA LYS A 717 39.41 23.51 17.63
C LYS A 717 38.65 24.77 17.24
N LEU A 718 37.51 25.02 17.88
CA LEU A 718 36.64 26.14 17.54
C LEU A 718 36.94 27.35 18.44
N THR A 719 36.93 28.54 17.85
CA THR A 719 36.86 29.78 18.64
C THR A 719 35.51 29.85 19.38
N PRO A 720 35.39 30.65 20.46
CA PRO A 720 34.11 30.80 21.16
C PRO A 720 32.95 31.20 20.24
N SER A 721 33.19 32.10 19.28
CA SER A 721 32.19 32.52 18.28
C SER A 721 31.78 31.38 17.35
N GLN A 722 32.74 30.61 16.84
CA GLN A 722 32.46 29.45 15.98
C GLN A 722 31.74 28.34 16.74
N LEU A 723 32.11 28.10 18.01
CA LEU A 723 31.45 27.11 18.85
C LEU A 723 29.99 27.50 19.11
N GLU A 724 29.69 28.79 19.27
CA GLU A 724 28.32 29.26 19.43
C GLU A 724 27.50 29.07 18.15
N LEU A 725 28.05 29.45 17.00
CA LEU A 725 27.40 29.22 15.69
C LEU A 725 27.18 27.72 15.42
N TRP A 726 28.13 26.88 15.80
CA TRP A 726 27.99 25.42 15.71
C TRP A 726 26.81 24.94 16.54
N LYS A 727 26.74 25.34 17.81
CA LYS A 727 25.65 24.96 18.72
C LYS A 727 24.30 25.44 18.20
N GLU A 728 24.22 26.68 17.72
CA GLU A 728 23.00 27.24 17.14
C GLU A 728 22.53 26.41 15.93
N ALA A 729 23.45 26.01 15.05
CA ALA A 729 23.12 25.18 13.89
C ALA A 729 22.65 23.77 14.28
N SER A 730 23.32 23.14 15.25
CA SER A 730 22.96 21.84 15.80
C SER A 730 21.59 21.87 16.49
N GLU A 731 21.33 22.91 17.29
CA GLU A 731 20.06 23.15 17.97
C GLU A 731 18.92 23.35 16.97
N LYS A 732 19.11 24.17 15.94
CA LYS A 732 18.09 24.37 14.87
C LYS A 732 17.76 23.08 14.14
N ARG A 733 18.73 22.18 13.96
CA ARG A 733 18.52 20.86 13.35
C ARG A 733 17.69 19.96 14.26
N SER A 734 18.04 19.92 15.56
CA SER A 734 17.27 19.20 16.58
C SER A 734 15.82 19.72 16.64
N GLN A 735 15.63 21.04 16.63
CA GLN A 735 14.30 21.67 16.63
C GLN A 735 13.49 21.31 15.39
N ARG A 736 14.09 21.32 14.19
CA ARG A 736 13.38 20.86 12.97
C ARG A 736 12.95 19.41 13.06
N ARG A 737 13.82 18.52 13.55
CA ARG A 737 13.48 17.10 13.76
C ARG A 737 12.35 16.95 14.77
N ASN A 738 12.43 17.64 15.92
CA ASN A 738 11.39 17.60 16.94
C ASN A 738 10.06 18.16 16.42
N ALA A 739 10.07 19.23 15.64
CA ALA A 739 8.87 19.78 15.01
C ALA A 739 8.27 18.81 13.98
N ALA A 740 9.09 18.13 13.18
CA ALA A 740 8.61 17.10 12.25
C ALA A 740 7.99 15.90 12.99
N ILE A 741 8.61 15.45 14.09
CA ILE A 741 8.06 14.40 14.96
C ILE A 741 6.76 14.88 15.61
N ALA A 742 6.74 16.11 16.15
CA ALA A 742 5.55 16.70 16.76
C ALA A 742 4.40 16.79 15.77
N ALA A 743 4.63 17.31 14.56
CA ALA A 743 3.63 17.41 13.51
C ALA A 743 3.12 16.01 13.10
N MET A 744 3.99 15.00 13.08
CA MET A 744 3.58 13.63 12.77
C MET A 744 2.63 13.08 13.82
N ILE A 745 3.01 13.18 15.09
CA ILE A 745 2.19 12.77 16.23
C ILE A 745 0.90 13.59 16.27
N GLY A 746 0.99 14.90 16.07
CA GLY A 746 -0.14 15.82 15.99
C GLY A 746 -1.14 15.42 14.91
N SER A 747 -0.67 15.08 13.70
CA SER A 747 -1.53 14.61 12.60
C SER A 747 -2.22 13.28 12.91
N PHE A 748 -1.54 12.39 13.64
CA PHE A 748 -2.11 11.13 14.11
C PHE A 748 -3.22 11.39 15.14
N PHE A 749 -2.98 12.27 16.11
CA PHE A 749 -3.99 12.67 17.11
C PHE A 749 -5.14 13.44 16.46
N GLU A 750 -4.85 14.34 15.53
CA GLU A 750 -5.85 15.10 14.78
C GLU A 750 -6.85 14.17 14.07
N SER A 751 -6.34 13.11 13.46
CA SER A 751 -7.16 12.09 12.79
C SER A 751 -7.95 11.24 13.80
N ARG A 752 -7.34 10.87 14.92
CA ARG A 752 -7.93 9.93 15.89
C ARG A 752 -8.94 10.57 16.84
N PHE A 753 -8.73 11.83 17.19
CA PHE A 753 -9.57 12.59 18.14
C PHE A 753 -10.43 13.65 17.45
N GLY A 754 -10.34 13.78 16.12
CA GLY A 754 -11.09 14.79 15.37
C GLY A 754 -10.76 16.21 15.82
N LEU A 755 -9.48 16.52 16.03
CA LEU A 755 -9.08 17.87 16.43
C LEU A 755 -9.46 18.88 15.34
N ASN A 756 -10.00 20.03 15.73
CA ASN A 756 -10.17 21.15 14.79
C ASN A 756 -8.82 21.87 14.58
N ALA A 757 -8.78 22.82 13.64
CA ALA A 757 -7.54 23.50 13.28
C ALA A 757 -6.86 24.23 14.46
N ASP A 758 -7.63 24.93 15.30
CA ASP A 758 -7.10 25.66 16.44
C ASP A 758 -6.58 24.71 17.52
N GLN A 759 -7.32 23.63 17.78
CA GLN A 759 -6.89 22.56 18.68
C GLN A 759 -5.61 21.90 18.20
N ALA A 760 -5.51 21.58 16.91
CA ALA A 760 -4.34 20.95 16.31
C ALA A 760 -3.10 21.84 16.44
N ILE A 761 -3.22 23.14 16.13
CA ILE A 761 -2.12 24.11 16.31
C ILE A 761 -1.69 24.21 17.77
N ALA A 762 -2.64 24.34 18.69
CA ALA A 762 -2.33 24.42 20.12
C ALA A 762 -1.68 23.12 20.63
N PHE A 763 -2.17 21.96 20.18
CA PHE A 763 -1.64 20.65 20.53
C PHE A 763 -0.19 20.49 20.03
N ASP A 764 0.08 20.81 18.77
CA ASP A 764 1.44 20.75 18.19
C ASP A 764 2.42 21.59 19.02
N GLN A 765 2.06 22.84 19.37
CA GLN A 765 2.92 23.72 20.16
C GLN A 765 3.25 23.15 21.55
N LYS A 766 2.28 22.50 22.21
CA LYS A 766 2.53 21.84 23.50
C LYS A 766 3.39 20.60 23.35
N LEU A 767 3.18 19.86 22.27
CA LEU A 767 3.91 18.65 21.97
C LEU A 767 5.37 18.93 21.62
N GLU A 768 5.64 19.97 20.82
CA GLU A 768 7.00 20.46 20.53
C GLU A 768 7.74 20.80 21.82
N ARG A 769 7.13 21.56 22.73
CA ARG A 769 7.72 21.88 24.03
C ARG A 769 8.00 20.64 24.88
N SER A 770 7.10 19.67 24.85
CA SER A 770 7.31 18.39 25.53
C SER A 770 8.52 17.64 24.95
N LEU A 771 8.67 17.61 23.63
CA LEU A 771 9.80 16.99 22.94
C LEU A 771 11.12 17.74 23.16
N GLU A 772 11.12 19.06 23.25
CA GLU A 772 12.29 19.83 23.65
C GLU A 772 12.75 19.46 25.07
N THR A 773 11.79 19.27 25.99
CA THR A 773 12.08 19.00 27.40
C THR A 773 12.50 17.54 27.64
N TYR A 774 11.77 16.60 27.06
CA TYR A 774 11.83 15.16 27.36
C TYR A 774 12.30 14.30 26.18
N GLY A 775 12.40 14.84 24.96
CA GLY A 775 12.79 14.11 23.76
C GLY A 775 14.12 13.35 23.90
N PRO A 776 15.20 13.94 24.45
CA PRO A 776 16.45 13.22 24.71
C PRO A 776 16.27 12.03 25.66
N ASP A 777 15.33 12.14 26.61
CA ASP A 777 15.07 11.14 27.65
C ASP A 777 14.17 10.01 27.10
N ILE A 778 13.26 10.33 26.19
CA ILE A 778 12.48 9.37 25.39
C ILE A 778 13.41 8.62 24.43
N GLU A 779 14.26 9.32 23.68
CA GLU A 779 15.27 8.71 22.81
C GLU A 779 16.25 7.85 23.61
N MET A 780 16.59 8.24 24.84
CA MET A 780 17.40 7.41 25.73
C MET A 780 16.69 6.11 26.13
N MET A 781 15.38 6.17 26.36
CA MET A 781 14.58 5.01 26.74
C MET A 781 14.38 4.04 25.57
N PHE A 782 14.08 4.57 24.39
CA PHE A 782 13.71 3.79 23.20
C PHE A 782 14.83 3.66 22.15
N GLY A 783 15.97 4.32 22.31
CA GLY A 783 17.07 4.35 21.33
C GLY A 783 17.79 3.01 21.12
N SER A 784 17.32 1.93 21.75
CA SER A 784 17.79 0.56 21.53
C SER A 784 17.00 -0.20 20.45
N TYR A 785 15.92 0.38 19.91
CA TYR A 785 15.08 -0.25 18.89
C TYR A 785 15.63 0.03 17.47
N ASP A 786 15.57 -0.97 16.58
CA ASP A 786 15.93 -0.82 15.15
C ASP A 786 15.00 0.15 14.39
N SER A 787 13.86 0.49 14.98
CA SER A 787 12.92 1.49 14.49
C SER A 787 12.79 2.61 15.53
N PRO A 788 12.86 3.89 15.13
CA PRO A 788 12.61 5.02 16.00
C PRO A 788 11.25 4.94 16.70
N TRP A 789 11.19 5.41 17.94
CA TRP A 789 10.00 5.29 18.79
C TRP A 789 8.79 6.06 18.26
N TYR A 790 9.00 7.15 17.54
CA TYR A 790 7.93 7.95 16.92
C TYR A 790 7.35 7.29 15.66
N LEU A 791 7.89 6.15 15.22
CA LEU A 791 7.30 5.36 14.14
C LEU A 791 6.48 4.16 14.65
N GLN A 792 6.34 4.02 15.96
CA GLN A 792 5.67 2.88 16.61
C GLN A 792 4.42 3.34 17.37
N TYR A 793 3.28 2.73 17.06
CA TYR A 793 1.98 3.01 17.68
C TYR A 793 2.03 3.06 19.22
N TYR A 794 2.70 2.10 19.86
CA TYR A 794 2.65 1.97 21.31
C TYR A 794 3.46 3.03 22.07
N SER A 795 4.45 3.67 21.42
CA SER A 795 5.28 4.72 22.04
C SER A 795 4.94 6.13 21.58
N ILE A 796 4.14 6.29 20.51
CA ILE A 796 3.82 7.59 19.92
C ILE A 796 3.12 8.56 20.90
N GLY A 797 2.34 8.03 21.85
CA GLY A 797 1.67 8.82 22.88
C GLY A 797 2.56 9.26 24.04
N THR A 798 3.79 8.77 24.15
CA THR A 798 4.68 9.06 25.30
C THR A 798 4.94 10.56 25.48
N PRO A 799 5.26 11.35 24.44
CA PRO A 799 5.50 12.78 24.62
C PRO A 799 4.26 13.57 25.07
N VAL A 800 3.04 13.05 24.85
CA VAL A 800 1.79 13.70 25.30
C VAL A 800 1.68 13.71 26.82
N MET A 801 2.30 12.73 27.51
CA MET A 801 2.36 12.69 28.98
C MET A 801 3.17 13.84 29.58
N GLY A 802 4.08 14.44 28.80
CA GLY A 802 4.82 15.63 29.21
C GLY A 802 4.01 16.93 29.12
N ILE A 803 2.81 16.89 28.53
CA ILE A 803 1.88 18.01 28.51
C ILE A 803 1.09 17.99 29.83
N PRO A 804 1.10 19.07 30.63
CA PRO A 804 0.33 19.11 31.87
C PRO A 804 -1.16 18.85 31.60
N GLU A 805 -1.78 17.99 32.41
CA GLU A 805 -3.19 17.58 32.22
C GLU A 805 -4.14 18.78 32.09
N LYS A 806 -3.88 19.85 32.84
CA LYS A 806 -4.64 21.10 32.76
C LYS A 806 -4.57 21.73 31.37
N GLU A 807 -3.37 21.80 30.78
CA GLU A 807 -3.18 22.35 29.43
C GLU A 807 -3.82 21.44 28.37
N LEU A 808 -3.76 20.12 28.56
CA LEU A 808 -4.42 19.18 27.66
C LEU A 808 -5.95 19.31 27.69
N LYS A 809 -6.54 19.53 28.88
CA LYS A 809 -7.98 19.81 29.06
C LYS A 809 -8.42 21.20 28.58
N GLU A 810 -7.47 22.12 28.39
CA GLU A 810 -7.75 23.42 27.74
C GLU A 810 -7.83 23.28 26.21
N ILE A 811 -7.16 22.27 25.65
CA ILE A 811 -7.13 22.00 24.20
C ILE A 811 -8.24 21.01 23.81
N LEU A 812 -8.32 19.87 24.50
CA LEU A 812 -9.27 18.80 24.22
C LEU A 812 -10.60 19.06 24.92
N ASN A 813 -11.70 18.84 24.19
CA ASN A 813 -13.00 18.76 24.85
C ASN A 813 -13.11 17.48 25.70
N LYS A 814 -14.20 17.36 26.46
CA LYS A 814 -14.38 16.22 27.38
C LYS A 814 -14.31 14.87 26.67
N ASP A 815 -15.03 14.70 25.58
CA ASP A 815 -15.10 13.43 24.85
C ASP A 815 -13.73 13.05 24.26
N GLN A 816 -13.01 14.04 23.72
CA GLN A 816 -11.64 13.86 23.21
C GLN A 816 -10.66 13.47 24.32
N PHE A 817 -10.77 14.10 25.49
CA PHE A 817 -9.94 13.80 26.65
C PHE A 817 -10.21 12.40 27.20
N ASP A 818 -11.49 12.02 27.34
CA ASP A 818 -11.90 10.69 27.78
C ASP A 818 -11.43 9.60 26.80
N LEU A 819 -11.43 9.89 25.48
CA LEU A 819 -10.88 9.01 24.45
C LEU A 819 -9.35 8.88 24.56
N TRP A 820 -8.64 9.97 24.86
CA TRP A 820 -7.19 9.94 25.11
C TRP A 820 -6.86 9.06 26.32
N GLU A 821 -7.63 9.21 27.41
CA GLU A 821 -7.45 8.41 28.62
C GLU A 821 -7.67 6.92 28.38
N SER A 822 -8.73 6.56 27.65
CA SER A 822 -9.09 5.16 27.44
C SER A 822 -8.16 4.44 26.47
N MET A 823 -7.66 5.11 25.42
CA MET A 823 -6.93 4.42 24.36
C MET A 823 -5.41 4.45 24.50
N PHE A 824 -4.83 5.55 24.97
CA PHE A 824 -3.36 5.74 24.88
C PHE A 824 -2.70 6.04 26.22
N ARG A 825 -3.40 6.71 27.15
CA ARG A 825 -2.80 7.12 28.43
C ARG A 825 -2.17 5.94 29.17
N GLN A 826 -2.83 4.79 29.22
CA GLN A 826 -2.28 3.60 29.90
C GLN A 826 -0.95 3.14 29.28
N ASN A 827 -0.87 3.07 27.95
CA ASN A 827 0.36 2.66 27.26
C ASN A 827 1.47 3.69 27.44
N ALA A 828 1.16 4.98 27.31
CA ALA A 828 2.12 6.05 27.51
C ALA A 828 2.63 6.13 28.97
N ALA A 829 1.74 5.93 29.95
CA ALA A 829 2.08 5.94 31.37
C ALA A 829 3.05 4.81 31.77
N ASN A 830 2.97 3.65 31.12
CA ASN A 830 3.91 2.54 31.36
C ASN A 830 5.37 2.93 31.08
N TYR A 831 5.59 3.94 30.23
CA TYR A 831 6.91 4.41 29.86
C TYR A 831 7.32 5.69 30.59
N TRP A 832 6.35 6.55 30.90
CA TRP A 832 6.58 7.90 31.40
C TRP A 832 7.43 7.98 32.66
N ASP A 833 7.20 7.12 33.66
CA ASP A 833 7.98 7.11 34.91
C ASP A 833 9.50 6.95 34.67
N ASN A 834 9.86 6.18 33.64
CA ASN A 834 11.27 6.01 33.27
C ASN A 834 11.81 7.26 32.56
N VAL A 835 11.01 7.89 31.71
CA VAL A 835 11.35 9.15 31.04
C VAL A 835 11.60 10.26 32.06
N GLU A 836 10.71 10.42 33.05
CA GLU A 836 10.90 11.41 34.13
C GLU A 836 12.16 11.14 34.94
N ARG A 837 12.40 9.87 35.32
CA ARG A 837 13.61 9.50 36.05
C ARG A 837 14.88 9.81 35.24
N TYR A 838 14.83 9.57 33.94
CA TYR A 838 15.92 9.85 33.01
C TYR A 838 16.19 11.35 32.85
N HIS A 839 15.12 12.13 32.69
CA HIS A 839 15.16 13.59 32.68
C HIS A 839 15.80 14.14 33.96
N ASP A 840 15.32 13.70 35.12
CA ASP A 840 15.86 14.09 36.43
C ASP A 840 17.36 13.79 36.57
N GLN A 841 17.81 12.63 36.08
CA GLN A 841 19.22 12.24 36.09
C GLN A 841 20.05 13.13 35.18
N ARG A 842 19.57 13.40 33.96
CA ARG A 842 20.24 14.25 32.99
C ARG A 842 20.38 15.68 33.51
N VAL A 843 19.28 16.30 33.95
CA VAL A 843 19.29 17.66 34.52
C VAL A 843 20.20 17.76 35.74
N LYS A 844 20.24 16.74 36.62
CA LYS A 844 21.19 16.71 37.74
C LYS A 844 22.64 16.65 37.27
N SER A 845 22.94 15.87 36.22
CA SER A 845 24.29 15.76 35.67
C SER A 845 24.75 17.06 34.97
N GLU A 846 23.89 17.68 34.17
CA GLU A 846 24.17 18.95 33.49
C GLU A 846 24.44 20.08 34.49
N ASN A 847 23.64 20.17 35.55
CA ASN A 847 23.86 21.13 36.64
C ASN A 847 25.17 20.88 37.40
N ALA A 848 25.58 19.63 37.57
CA ALA A 848 26.86 19.30 38.21
C ALA A 848 28.04 19.70 37.33
N ASP A 849 27.95 19.47 36.01
CA ASP A 849 28.98 19.84 35.04
C ASP A 849 29.10 21.36 34.88
N GLN A 850 28.00 22.09 34.89
CA GLN A 850 28.01 23.57 34.90
C GLN A 850 28.73 24.12 36.14
N LYS A 851 28.38 23.63 37.34
CA LYS A 851 29.06 24.04 38.59
C LYS A 851 30.55 23.71 38.61
N LYS A 852 30.96 22.61 37.98
CA LYS A 852 32.37 22.25 37.85
C LYS A 852 33.09 23.18 36.87
N GLY A 853 32.47 23.50 35.73
CA GLY A 853 32.99 24.45 34.75
C GLY A 853 33.20 25.85 35.32
N GLU A 854 32.25 26.37 36.10
CA GLU A 854 32.37 27.67 36.77
C GLU A 854 33.47 27.71 37.83
N LYS A 855 33.81 26.56 38.42
CA LYS A 855 34.88 26.46 39.44
C LYS A 855 36.27 26.36 38.81
N ASP A 856 36.35 25.84 37.59
CA ASP A 856 37.60 25.66 36.84
C ASP A 856 37.94 26.89 35.97
N SER A 857 36.99 27.82 35.75
CA SER A 857 37.18 29.14 35.12
C SER A 857 37.53 30.22 36.14
#